data_AF-A0A5N5TKP7-F1
#
_entry.id   AF-A0A5N5TKP7-F1
#
_cell.length_a   1.000
_cell.length_b   1.000
_cell.length_c   1.000
_cell.angle_alpha   90.00
_cell.angle_beta   90.00
_cell.angle_gamma   90.00
#
_symmetry.space_group_name_H-M   'P 1'
#
loop_
_entity.id
_entity.type
_entity.pdbx_description
1 polymer ?
#
loop_
_entity_poly.entity_id
_entity_poly.type
_entity_poly.pdbx_seq_one_letter_code
_entity_poly.pdbx_strand_id
1 'polypeptide(L)'
;MAGLNLAFYTEIFKSLDIKGADLISLDKDKLGNMGIKDEFHQQAILLCINELHNKGATAQLAENLSKSEYSEVHNHKLVERSFSTLKVCDKCGGYLRGLYHQGKICENCNIVLHRTCSSTGLLMCEGSPAGGSNFQRILLSSQFGLSLCTQFSSENSSAPLVLLRCCHEIIDRAYSKPGLDLYLLYGKPPSETESLNRLRKACDEDIYNIDLSSYEPHVIAYLIKRYLVELPDPVIPSSAYESLINAARHFQNDDQCAKVINEILQEINRHHFYTLKFLMQHFLRLCQLQVERDINHPPTILIRSFCHVLLRPPWEKIIELARNTEAHMRVLEIILLKIDWGETVPSFASPPALPPKAYKPSISSQSMDNEPLTPSSPQNYQGMFISCVPRGQPGITFITSNIAPDSPTSLKQAEWYWGAITRENVNTLMRDKQDGTFLVRDASTGNNEYTLTLRKEGSNKLIKICHKNGMYGFTEPYNFNSVVELIEFCRQQSLSQFHKSLDIRLLHPVSRFANGEEKEFSKMDIEDLKSQCFELDRKFADVYDEYDKCMKKQLNYSAQLERGQTALECFNETLTWMGDHLKLHEKFINEAQPHEIKKLGRNREHLILRRNWVESAMLEHNESLENLLQEFRAVERECSRLLNDVTLLDKSRGKLRNLLALRGVFIDFDSAEINLQEDGPPKDIYNQSLWLNEQCTREDAVKLLINKPDGTFLIRKSQGGQYALSIVCNKEVQHCLIHKSEGYGFAEPFLIYSTLLDLVSHYSLNSLEVHNDCLTTTLKYPALKYLNRPLT
;
A
#
# COMPACT_ATOMS: atom_id res chain seq x y z
N MET A 1 32.24 -51.22 -9.57
CA MET A 1 32.34 -50.33 -8.38
C MET A 1 32.17 -48.84 -8.73
N ALA A 2 33.09 -48.18 -9.45
CA ALA A 2 32.98 -46.74 -9.76
C ALA A 2 31.75 -46.37 -10.63
N GLY A 3 31.39 -47.19 -11.61
CA GLY A 3 30.21 -46.98 -12.47
C GLY A 3 28.85 -47.21 -11.80
N LEU A 4 28.82 -47.88 -10.63
CA LEU A 4 27.61 -48.15 -9.83
C LEU A 4 27.54 -47.25 -8.59
N ASN A 5 28.40 -46.24 -8.49
CA ASN A 5 28.55 -45.40 -7.30
C ASN A 5 28.91 -46.16 -6.01
N LEU A 6 29.40 -47.41 -6.12
CA LEU A 6 29.87 -48.28 -5.03
C LEU A 6 31.34 -48.02 -4.66
N ALA A 7 31.93 -46.92 -5.14
CA ALA A 7 33.31 -46.54 -4.89
C ALA A 7 33.60 -46.25 -3.40
N PHE A 8 32.58 -46.09 -2.56
CA PHE A 8 32.77 -45.94 -1.12
C PHE A 8 33.07 -47.28 -0.42
N TYR A 9 32.63 -48.41 -0.98
CA TYR A 9 32.98 -49.74 -0.47
C TYR A 9 34.43 -50.13 -0.78
N THR A 10 35.10 -49.48 -1.75
CA THR A 10 36.50 -49.80 -2.03
C THR A 10 37.42 -49.45 -0.86
N GLU A 11 37.07 -48.44 -0.06
CA GLU A 11 37.81 -48.12 1.17
C GLU A 11 37.59 -49.17 2.27
N ILE A 12 36.42 -49.80 2.33
CA ILE A 12 36.14 -50.92 3.25
C ILE A 12 36.98 -52.14 2.85
N PHE A 13 37.00 -52.50 1.57
CA PHE A 13 37.81 -53.61 1.05
C PHE A 13 39.30 -53.37 1.27
N LYS A 14 39.78 -52.12 1.09
CA LYS A 14 41.16 -51.73 1.42
C LYS A 14 41.46 -51.81 2.92
N SER A 15 40.54 -51.36 3.77
CA SER A 15 40.73 -51.36 5.23
C SER A 15 40.77 -52.77 5.84
N LEU A 16 40.17 -53.74 5.16
CA LEU A 16 40.13 -55.15 5.54
C LEU A 16 41.16 -56.01 4.78
N ASP A 17 42.08 -55.38 4.04
CA ASP A 17 43.11 -56.01 3.19
C ASP A 17 42.56 -57.11 2.24
N ILE A 18 41.35 -56.90 1.68
CA ILE A 18 40.73 -57.85 0.75
C ILE A 18 41.45 -57.77 -0.60
N LYS A 19 42.11 -58.85 -1.01
CA LYS A 19 42.87 -58.94 -2.26
C LYS A 19 42.02 -59.54 -3.37
N GLY A 20 42.50 -59.43 -4.61
CA GLY A 20 41.79 -59.95 -5.79
C GLY A 20 41.48 -61.46 -5.70
N ALA A 21 42.32 -62.24 -5.03
CA ALA A 21 42.10 -63.67 -4.80
C ALA A 21 40.95 -63.94 -3.80
N ASP A 22 40.74 -63.04 -2.84
CA ASP A 22 39.75 -63.21 -1.77
C ASP A 22 38.33 -62.91 -2.27
N LEU A 23 38.21 -62.13 -3.36
CA LEU A 23 36.92 -61.73 -3.96
C LEU A 23 36.05 -62.93 -4.32
N ILE A 24 36.66 -64.04 -4.76
CA ILE A 24 35.95 -65.26 -5.19
C ILE A 24 35.27 -65.96 -4.00
N SER A 25 35.79 -65.75 -2.78
CA SER A 25 35.27 -66.36 -1.56
C SER A 25 34.23 -65.50 -0.84
N LEU A 26 33.94 -64.29 -1.33
CA LEU A 26 32.96 -63.39 -0.75
C LEU A 26 31.55 -63.88 -1.06
N ASP A 27 30.74 -64.00 -0.02
CA ASP A 27 29.32 -64.33 -0.07
C ASP A 27 28.51 -63.22 0.64
N LYS A 28 27.17 -63.32 0.59
CA LYS A 28 26.29 -62.33 1.20
C LYS A 28 26.56 -62.16 2.70
N ASP A 29 26.85 -63.25 3.40
CA ASP A 29 27.08 -63.24 4.85
C ASP A 29 28.40 -62.55 5.22
N LYS A 30 29.48 -62.81 4.46
CA LYS A 30 30.76 -62.11 4.62
C LYS A 30 30.65 -60.63 4.30
N LEU A 31 29.93 -60.26 3.22
CA LEU A 31 29.67 -58.85 2.90
C LEU A 31 28.84 -58.17 4.00
N GLY A 32 27.84 -58.86 4.56
CA GLY A 32 27.07 -58.42 5.72
C GLY A 32 27.93 -58.17 6.96
N ASN A 33 28.85 -59.09 7.26
CA ASN A 33 29.80 -58.98 8.38
C ASN A 33 30.85 -57.87 8.17
N MET A 34 31.15 -57.51 6.91
CA MET A 34 31.99 -56.36 6.55
C MET A 34 31.25 -55.01 6.61
N GLY A 35 30.00 -55.00 7.09
CA GLY A 35 29.18 -53.80 7.22
C GLY A 35 28.34 -53.46 5.98
N ILE A 36 28.34 -54.31 4.97
CA ILE A 36 27.55 -54.15 3.73
C ILE A 36 26.26 -54.96 3.89
N LYS A 37 25.27 -54.38 4.57
CA LYS A 37 24.03 -55.07 4.96
C LYS A 37 22.88 -54.94 3.95
N ASP A 38 23.01 -54.04 2.97
CA ASP A 38 22.00 -53.82 1.94
C ASP A 38 22.03 -54.96 0.92
N GLU A 39 20.92 -55.70 0.78
CA GLU A 39 20.84 -56.88 -0.09
C GLU A 39 21.11 -56.54 -1.57
N PHE A 40 20.70 -55.35 -2.02
CA PHE A 40 20.92 -54.92 -3.40
C PHE A 40 22.40 -54.64 -3.66
N HIS A 41 23.10 -53.98 -2.73
CA HIS A 41 24.54 -53.75 -2.82
C HIS A 41 25.34 -55.04 -2.68
N GLN A 42 24.95 -55.94 -1.78
CA GLN A 42 25.55 -57.28 -1.69
C GLN A 42 25.40 -58.01 -3.03
N GLN A 43 24.20 -58.02 -3.60
CA GLN A 43 23.93 -58.66 -4.89
C GLN A 43 24.70 -58.00 -6.03
N ALA A 44 24.77 -56.67 -6.08
CA ALA A 44 25.51 -55.93 -7.10
C ALA A 44 27.03 -56.17 -7.03
N ILE A 45 27.59 -56.27 -5.82
CA ILE A 45 29.01 -56.60 -5.59
C ILE A 45 29.29 -58.04 -6.03
N LEU A 46 28.46 -59.01 -5.62
CA LEU A 46 28.60 -60.42 -6.02
C LEU A 46 28.44 -60.62 -7.53
N LEU A 47 27.52 -59.89 -8.16
CA LEU A 47 27.36 -59.88 -9.62
C LEU A 47 28.58 -59.28 -10.33
N CYS A 48 29.13 -58.17 -9.83
CA CYS A 48 30.38 -57.60 -10.35
C CYS A 48 31.57 -58.56 -10.21
N ILE A 49 31.67 -59.30 -9.10
CA ILE A 49 32.70 -60.33 -8.87
C ILE A 49 32.52 -61.48 -9.87
N ASN A 50 31.28 -61.92 -10.09
CA ASN A 50 30.95 -62.98 -11.06
C ASN A 50 31.23 -62.53 -12.51
N GLU A 51 30.93 -61.28 -12.87
CA GLU A 51 31.25 -60.70 -14.17
C GLU A 51 32.76 -60.58 -14.39
N LEU A 52 33.53 -60.19 -13.37
CA LEU A 52 34.99 -60.16 -13.45
C LEU A 52 35.60 -61.55 -13.68
N HIS A 53 34.98 -62.59 -13.10
CA HIS A 53 35.38 -63.98 -13.31
C HIS A 53 35.01 -64.49 -14.72
N ASN A 54 33.87 -64.06 -15.27
CA ASN A 54 33.36 -64.53 -16.56
C ASN A 54 33.83 -63.74 -17.80
N LYS A 55 34.71 -62.76 -17.64
CA LYS A 55 35.38 -62.07 -18.77
C LYS A 55 36.24 -62.98 -19.65
N GLY A 56 36.58 -64.19 -19.18
CA GLY A 56 37.26 -65.20 -20.00
C GLY A 56 36.34 -65.99 -20.94
N ALA A 57 35.03 -66.11 -20.63
CA ALA A 57 34.10 -66.96 -21.38
C ALA A 57 33.22 -66.19 -22.38
N THR A 58 33.09 -64.88 -22.22
CA THR A 58 32.22 -64.02 -23.04
C THR A 58 32.75 -63.72 -24.44
N ALA A 59 34.03 -64.00 -24.73
CA ALA A 59 34.60 -63.83 -26.06
C ALA A 59 34.19 -64.94 -27.07
N GLN A 60 33.83 -66.14 -26.60
CA GLN A 60 33.46 -67.27 -27.47
C GLN A 60 31.94 -67.40 -27.71
N LEU A 61 31.11 -66.72 -26.91
CA LEU A 61 29.65 -66.71 -27.05
C LEU A 61 29.15 -65.71 -28.10
N ALA A 62 29.98 -64.73 -28.49
CA ALA A 62 29.62 -63.71 -29.47
C ALA A 62 29.58 -64.23 -30.93
N GLU A 63 30.29 -65.31 -31.26
CA GLU A 63 30.29 -65.90 -32.62
C GLU A 63 29.12 -66.85 -32.88
N ASN A 64 28.57 -67.49 -31.84
CA ASN A 64 27.60 -68.58 -32.00
C ASN A 64 26.12 -68.18 -31.92
N LEU A 65 25.80 -66.89 -31.69
CA LEU A 65 24.41 -66.39 -31.64
C LEU A 65 23.94 -65.77 -32.97
N SER A 66 24.71 -65.92 -34.05
CA SER A 66 24.38 -65.42 -35.40
C SER A 66 23.39 -66.29 -36.19
N LYS A 67 22.71 -67.26 -35.56
CA LYS A 67 21.69 -68.09 -36.23
C LYS A 67 20.56 -68.55 -35.30
N SER A 68 19.56 -67.70 -35.09
CA SER A 68 18.16 -68.12 -35.06
C SER A 68 17.25 -66.90 -35.18
N GLU A 69 16.51 -66.85 -36.29
CA GLU A 69 15.55 -65.82 -36.66
C GLU A 69 14.37 -65.80 -35.67
N TYR A 70 14.26 -64.71 -34.90
CA TYR A 70 12.99 -64.14 -34.43
C TYR A 70 13.21 -62.62 -34.22
N SER A 71 12.84 -61.86 -35.24
CA SER A 71 12.43 -60.45 -35.24
C SER A 71 13.23 -59.43 -34.43
N GLU A 72 14.13 -58.73 -35.13
CA GLU A 72 14.72 -57.44 -34.75
C GLU A 72 13.64 -56.37 -34.54
N VAL A 73 13.36 -55.93 -33.30
CA VAL A 73 12.75 -54.61 -33.11
C VAL A 73 13.06 -53.98 -31.72
N HIS A 74 13.63 -52.76 -31.76
CA HIS A 74 13.59 -51.70 -30.73
C HIS A 74 14.59 -51.68 -29.53
N ASN A 75 15.90 -51.70 -29.79
CA ASN A 75 16.91 -51.21 -28.81
C ASN A 75 17.47 -49.84 -29.23
N HIS A 76 17.72 -48.94 -28.26
CA HIS A 76 18.30 -47.60 -28.49
C HIS A 76 19.76 -47.68 -28.97
N LYS A 77 20.11 -46.96 -30.04
CA LYS A 77 21.50 -46.82 -30.51
C LYS A 77 22.19 -45.64 -29.82
N LEU A 78 22.71 -45.88 -28.62
CA LEU A 78 23.33 -44.86 -27.75
C LEU A 78 24.80 -44.60 -28.10
N VAL A 79 25.13 -43.37 -28.47
CA VAL A 79 26.50 -42.93 -28.81
C VAL A 79 27.00 -41.88 -27.81
N GLU A 80 28.25 -41.98 -27.37
CA GLU A 80 28.86 -40.97 -26.49
C GLU A 80 29.02 -39.63 -27.21
N ARG A 81 28.59 -38.53 -26.59
CA ARG A 81 28.64 -37.20 -27.22
C ARG A 81 29.16 -36.13 -26.28
N SER A 82 30.00 -35.27 -26.85
CA SER A 82 30.45 -34.04 -26.19
C SER A 82 29.52 -32.90 -26.58
N PHE A 83 28.95 -32.22 -25.59
CA PHE A 83 28.05 -31.10 -25.80
C PHE A 83 28.81 -29.79 -25.60
N SER A 84 28.67 -28.86 -26.55
CA SER A 84 29.25 -27.51 -26.48
C SER A 84 28.50 -26.57 -25.52
N THR A 85 27.33 -27.00 -25.03
CA THR A 85 26.47 -26.28 -24.10
C THR A 85 26.05 -27.20 -22.96
N LEU A 86 25.75 -26.65 -21.78
CA LEU A 86 25.33 -27.42 -20.62
C LEU A 86 23.98 -28.09 -20.90
N LYS A 87 23.95 -29.42 -20.93
CA LYS A 87 22.74 -30.21 -21.19
C LYS A 87 22.24 -30.91 -19.92
N VAL A 88 20.96 -31.27 -19.90
CA VAL A 88 20.31 -31.99 -18.79
C VAL A 88 20.02 -33.43 -19.22
N CYS A 89 20.12 -34.38 -18.30
CA CYS A 89 19.79 -35.78 -18.54
C CYS A 89 18.28 -36.01 -18.49
N ASP A 90 17.71 -36.59 -19.54
CA ASP A 90 16.27 -36.82 -19.68
C ASP A 90 15.71 -37.86 -18.70
N LYS A 91 16.58 -38.73 -18.15
CA LYS A 91 16.21 -39.76 -17.17
C LYS A 91 16.17 -39.25 -15.73
N CYS A 92 17.10 -38.40 -15.32
CA CYS A 92 17.23 -37.98 -13.92
C CYS A 92 17.10 -36.47 -13.69
N GLY A 93 16.98 -35.66 -14.75
CA GLY A 93 16.86 -34.20 -14.67
C GLY A 93 18.12 -33.48 -14.19
N GLY A 94 19.22 -34.20 -13.95
CA GLY A 94 20.49 -33.61 -13.53
C GLY A 94 21.33 -33.12 -14.71
N TYR A 95 22.09 -32.04 -14.52
CA TYR A 95 23.03 -31.55 -15.52
C TYR A 95 24.10 -32.59 -15.87
N LEU A 96 24.43 -32.66 -17.16
CA LEU A 96 25.53 -33.45 -17.71
C LEU A 96 26.83 -32.68 -17.45
N ARG A 97 27.52 -33.09 -16.39
CA ARG A 97 28.75 -32.43 -15.91
C ARG A 97 29.98 -33.02 -16.60
N GLY A 98 30.96 -32.18 -16.91
CA GLY A 98 32.25 -32.57 -17.52
C GLY A 98 32.59 -31.79 -18.79
N LEU A 99 33.84 -31.89 -19.24
CA LEU A 99 34.35 -31.17 -20.43
C LEU A 99 34.29 -32.00 -21.72
N TYR A 100 34.23 -33.32 -21.62
CA TYR A 100 34.23 -34.23 -22.77
C TYR A 100 33.35 -35.46 -22.50
N HIS A 101 32.57 -35.88 -23.50
CA HIS A 101 31.61 -36.99 -23.42
C HIS A 101 30.70 -36.91 -22.18
N GLN A 102 30.04 -35.77 -21.97
CA GLN A 102 29.24 -35.52 -20.76
C GLN A 102 28.08 -36.51 -20.61
N GLY A 103 27.61 -37.10 -21.72
CA GLY A 103 26.59 -38.14 -21.74
C GLY A 103 26.54 -38.94 -23.02
N LYS A 104 25.46 -39.69 -23.19
CA LYS A 104 25.12 -40.43 -24.41
C LYS A 104 23.86 -39.85 -25.04
N ILE A 105 23.78 -39.89 -26.36
CA ILE A 105 22.59 -39.56 -27.14
C ILE A 105 22.16 -40.78 -27.95
N CYS A 106 20.86 -41.04 -28.06
CA CYS A 106 20.35 -42.05 -28.98
C CYS A 106 20.28 -41.49 -30.41
N GLU A 107 20.86 -42.16 -31.39
CA GLU A 107 20.79 -41.72 -32.80
C GLU A 107 19.39 -41.85 -33.41
N ASN A 108 18.51 -42.66 -32.80
CA ASN A 108 17.17 -42.94 -33.32
C ASN A 108 16.08 -42.02 -32.72
N CYS A 109 16.13 -41.75 -31.41
CA CYS A 109 15.11 -40.94 -30.71
C CYS A 109 15.67 -39.67 -30.04
N ASN A 110 16.97 -39.38 -30.19
CA ASN A 110 17.66 -38.21 -29.63
C ASN A 110 17.61 -38.03 -28.10
N ILE A 111 17.18 -39.04 -27.32
CA ILE A 111 17.23 -38.97 -25.86
C ILE A 111 18.67 -38.76 -25.36
N VAL A 112 18.86 -37.82 -24.45
CA VAL A 112 20.14 -37.43 -23.85
C VAL A 112 20.24 -37.93 -22.41
N LEU A 113 21.24 -38.74 -22.13
CA LEU A 113 21.35 -39.46 -20.85
C LEU A 113 22.75 -39.31 -20.25
N HIS A 114 22.87 -39.31 -18.92
CA HIS A 114 24.15 -39.60 -18.28
C HIS A 114 24.64 -40.99 -18.72
N ARG A 115 25.96 -41.20 -18.73
CA ARG A 115 26.52 -42.52 -19.03
C ARG A 115 25.97 -43.61 -18.09
N THR A 116 25.75 -43.29 -16.83
CA THR A 116 25.12 -44.16 -15.82
C THR A 116 23.61 -44.33 -16.03
N CYS A 117 22.94 -43.28 -16.51
CA CYS A 117 21.52 -43.35 -16.87
C CYS A 117 21.29 -44.22 -18.11
N SER A 118 22.25 -44.26 -19.05
CA SER A 118 22.18 -45.08 -20.26
C SER A 118 22.22 -46.59 -20.02
N SER A 119 22.77 -47.02 -18.88
CA SER A 119 22.90 -48.42 -18.48
C SER A 119 21.80 -48.90 -17.54
N THR A 120 20.84 -48.04 -17.22
CA THR A 120 19.69 -48.38 -16.37
C THR A 120 18.44 -48.35 -17.23
N GLY A 121 17.69 -49.46 -17.25
CA GLY A 121 16.60 -49.76 -18.20
C GLY A 121 15.93 -48.53 -18.81
N LEU A 122 16.01 -48.43 -20.14
CA LEU A 122 15.37 -47.40 -20.94
C LEU A 122 14.12 -48.00 -21.58
N LEU A 123 13.06 -47.21 -21.72
CA LEU A 123 11.88 -47.63 -22.49
C LEU A 123 12.23 -47.86 -23.96
N MET A 124 11.35 -48.50 -24.72
CA MET A 124 11.60 -48.88 -26.11
C MET A 124 11.90 -47.66 -27.00
N CYS A 125 12.76 -47.87 -28.01
CA CYS A 125 13.13 -46.81 -28.94
C CYS A 125 12.05 -46.62 -30.02
N GLU A 126 11.17 -45.64 -29.81
CA GLU A 126 10.22 -45.18 -30.83
C GLU A 126 10.99 -44.39 -31.89
N GLY A 127 11.45 -45.08 -32.93
CA GLY A 127 12.31 -44.53 -33.98
C GLY A 127 11.58 -43.59 -34.93
N SER A 128 11.19 -42.39 -34.47
CA SER A 128 10.83 -41.27 -35.34
C SER A 128 11.04 -39.93 -34.64
N PRO A 129 11.50 -38.86 -35.32
CA PRO A 129 11.76 -37.54 -34.73
C PRO A 129 10.51 -36.74 -34.34
N ALA A 130 9.32 -37.34 -34.40
CA ALA A 130 8.04 -36.68 -34.16
C ALA A 130 7.06 -37.68 -33.52
N GLY A 131 6.65 -37.41 -32.28
CA GLY A 131 5.69 -38.22 -31.54
C GLY A 131 6.19 -38.56 -30.14
N GLY A 132 5.62 -37.90 -29.14
CA GLY A 132 5.91 -38.19 -27.74
C GLY A 132 5.16 -39.43 -27.25
N SER A 133 5.87 -40.26 -26.48
CA SER A 133 5.28 -41.19 -25.52
C SER A 133 6.20 -41.35 -24.29
N ASN A 134 5.78 -40.74 -23.19
CA ASN A 134 5.85 -41.25 -21.81
C ASN A 134 7.10 -42.04 -21.38
N PHE A 135 8.16 -41.34 -20.96
CA PHE A 135 9.11 -41.90 -19.98
C PHE A 135 8.50 -41.85 -18.57
N GLN A 136 7.81 -42.92 -18.17
CA GLN A 136 7.43 -43.17 -16.77
C GLN A 136 8.70 -43.23 -15.92
N ARG A 137 8.93 -42.18 -15.13
CA ARG A 137 10.05 -42.11 -14.19
C ARG A 137 9.84 -43.09 -13.05
N ILE A 138 10.93 -43.75 -12.66
CA ILE A 138 11.04 -44.46 -11.38
C ILE A 138 10.72 -43.45 -10.26
N LEU A 139 9.65 -43.75 -9.51
CA LEU A 139 9.00 -42.90 -8.51
C LEU A 139 9.96 -42.45 -7.39
N LEU A 140 10.31 -41.17 -7.37
CA LEU A 140 10.31 -40.41 -6.12
C LEU A 140 8.82 -40.19 -5.82
N SER A 141 8.31 -40.79 -4.75
CA SER A 141 6.87 -40.88 -4.45
C SER A 141 6.19 -39.55 -4.05
N SER A 142 6.75 -38.39 -4.44
CA SER A 142 6.25 -37.05 -4.09
C SER A 142 6.13 -36.19 -5.34
N GLN A 143 4.96 -35.60 -5.56
CA GLN A 143 4.71 -34.61 -6.62
C GLN A 143 5.27 -33.23 -6.25
N PHE A 144 5.58 -33.02 -4.97
CA PHE A 144 6.15 -31.80 -4.42
C PHE A 144 7.68 -31.90 -4.29
N GLY A 145 8.38 -30.77 -4.38
CA GLY A 145 9.85 -30.71 -4.23
C GLY A 145 10.64 -31.09 -5.49
N LEU A 146 9.97 -31.34 -6.62
CA LEU A 146 10.59 -31.67 -7.89
C LEU A 146 10.83 -30.41 -8.74
N SER A 147 11.86 -30.42 -9.60
CA SER A 147 12.11 -29.30 -10.53
C SER A 147 10.96 -29.20 -11.56
N LEU A 148 10.50 -27.98 -11.86
CA LEU A 148 9.45 -27.72 -12.86
C LEU A 148 9.73 -28.39 -14.21
N CYS A 149 11.01 -28.38 -14.64
CA CYS A 149 11.46 -28.99 -15.89
C CYS A 149 11.21 -30.50 -15.97
N THR A 150 11.00 -31.14 -14.82
CA THR A 150 10.71 -32.58 -14.76
C THR A 150 9.20 -32.84 -14.74
N GLN A 151 8.37 -31.91 -14.29
CA GLN A 151 6.99 -32.23 -13.94
C GLN A 151 6.02 -32.23 -15.13
N PHE A 152 6.39 -31.60 -16.25
CA PHE A 152 5.58 -31.59 -17.47
C PHE A 152 6.47 -31.32 -18.69
N SER A 153 5.95 -31.65 -19.89
CA SER A 153 6.57 -31.22 -21.15
C SER A 153 5.93 -29.91 -21.60
N SER A 154 6.76 -28.92 -21.95
CA SER A 154 6.30 -27.64 -22.48
C SER A 154 5.56 -27.73 -23.82
N GLU A 155 5.62 -28.87 -24.51
CA GLU A 155 4.92 -29.10 -25.77
C GLU A 155 3.47 -29.58 -25.55
N ASN A 156 3.22 -30.31 -24.46
CA ASN A 156 1.95 -30.98 -24.21
C ASN A 156 1.14 -30.32 -23.09
N SER A 157 1.76 -29.48 -22.26
CA SER A 157 1.10 -28.82 -21.14
C SER A 157 1.67 -27.43 -20.89
N SER A 158 0.81 -26.51 -20.43
CA SER A 158 1.20 -25.16 -20.03
C SER A 158 1.78 -25.08 -18.62
N ALA A 159 1.48 -26.06 -17.76
CA ALA A 159 1.93 -26.08 -16.36
C ALA A 159 1.91 -27.50 -15.78
N PRO A 160 2.53 -27.74 -14.61
CA PRO A 160 2.39 -28.98 -13.85
C PRO A 160 0.93 -29.31 -13.52
N LEU A 161 0.59 -30.60 -13.52
CA LEU A 161 -0.79 -31.07 -13.34
C LEU A 161 -1.43 -30.61 -12.02
N VAL A 162 -0.65 -30.54 -10.94
CA VAL A 162 -1.10 -30.01 -9.64
C VAL A 162 -1.62 -28.58 -9.78
N LEU A 163 -0.90 -27.71 -10.49
CA LEU A 163 -1.31 -26.33 -10.73
C LEU A 163 -2.54 -26.27 -11.63
N LEU A 164 -2.57 -27.02 -12.72
CA LEU A 164 -3.71 -27.06 -13.64
C LEU A 164 -5.01 -27.39 -12.91
N ARG A 165 -4.99 -28.51 -12.16
CA ARG A 165 -6.16 -29.00 -11.44
C ARG A 165 -6.63 -28.05 -10.34
N CYS A 166 -5.71 -27.57 -9.52
CA CYS A 166 -6.06 -26.70 -8.40
C CYS A 166 -6.55 -25.32 -8.88
N CYS A 167 -5.90 -24.74 -9.91
CA CYS A 167 -6.31 -23.43 -10.43
C CYS A 167 -7.68 -23.49 -11.12
N HIS A 168 -7.95 -24.53 -11.92
CA HIS A 168 -9.28 -24.72 -12.52
C HIS A 168 -10.38 -24.87 -11.46
N GLU A 169 -10.15 -25.69 -10.43
CA GLU A 169 -11.11 -25.85 -9.34
C GLU A 169 -11.40 -24.52 -8.61
N ILE A 170 -10.40 -23.67 -8.40
CA ILE A 170 -10.61 -22.34 -7.81
C ILE A 170 -11.51 -21.47 -8.68
N ILE A 171 -11.31 -21.49 -10.01
CA ILE A 171 -12.12 -20.73 -10.97
C ILE A 171 -13.55 -21.27 -11.01
N ASP A 172 -13.75 -22.59 -11.10
CA ASP A 172 -15.08 -23.22 -11.11
C ASP A 172 -15.88 -22.88 -9.85
N ARG A 173 -15.20 -22.83 -8.70
CA ARG A 173 -15.81 -22.41 -7.44
C ARG A 173 -16.04 -20.92 -7.33
N ALA A 174 -15.19 -20.12 -7.95
CA ALA A 174 -15.44 -18.69 -8.06
C ALA A 174 -16.80 -18.48 -8.74
N TYR A 175 -17.06 -19.10 -9.89
CA TYR A 175 -18.37 -19.00 -10.55
C TYR A 175 -19.55 -19.47 -9.67
N SER A 176 -19.34 -20.52 -8.89
CA SER A 176 -20.40 -21.11 -8.05
C SER A 176 -20.66 -20.35 -6.74
N LYS A 177 -19.71 -19.54 -6.25
CA LYS A 177 -19.77 -18.85 -4.95
C LYS A 177 -19.44 -17.35 -5.09
N PRO A 178 -20.44 -16.49 -5.35
CA PRO A 178 -20.21 -15.05 -5.57
C PRO A 178 -19.72 -14.30 -4.33
N GLY A 179 -20.00 -14.80 -3.12
CA GLY A 179 -19.52 -14.19 -1.86
C GLY A 179 -18.06 -14.50 -1.49
N LEU A 180 -17.32 -15.23 -2.35
CA LEU A 180 -15.92 -15.57 -2.10
C LEU A 180 -15.01 -14.42 -2.54
N ASP A 181 -14.21 -13.87 -1.64
CA ASP A 181 -13.16 -12.91 -1.97
C ASP A 181 -11.94 -13.63 -2.54
N LEU A 182 -11.69 -13.48 -3.84
CA LEU A 182 -10.68 -14.25 -4.55
C LEU A 182 -9.24 -13.78 -4.24
N TYR A 183 -9.05 -12.54 -3.79
CA TYR A 183 -7.73 -12.03 -3.45
C TYR A 183 -7.30 -12.48 -2.04
N LEU A 184 -8.25 -12.56 -1.10
CA LEU A 184 -7.98 -13.00 0.27
C LEU A 184 -7.68 -14.50 0.40
N LEU A 185 -8.10 -15.32 -0.57
CA LEU A 185 -7.84 -16.79 -0.59
C LEU A 185 -6.35 -17.15 -0.44
N TYR A 186 -5.45 -16.29 -0.91
CA TYR A 186 -4.00 -16.55 -0.87
C TYR A 186 -3.28 -15.82 0.28
N GLY A 187 -4.02 -15.01 1.03
CA GLY A 187 -3.49 -14.04 1.99
C GLY A 187 -3.01 -14.63 3.32
N LYS A 188 -3.74 -15.61 3.87
CA LYS A 188 -3.42 -16.23 5.16
C LYS A 188 -3.39 -17.76 5.07
N PRO A 189 -2.54 -18.47 5.83
CA PRO A 189 -2.62 -19.92 5.94
C PRO A 189 -4.00 -20.36 6.49
N PRO A 190 -4.50 -21.55 6.10
CA PRO A 190 -5.69 -22.13 6.71
C PRO A 190 -5.45 -22.37 8.20
N SER A 191 -6.44 -22.03 9.04
CA SER A 191 -6.39 -22.27 10.49
C SER A 191 -6.24 -23.77 10.82
N GLU A 192 -6.80 -24.64 9.97
CA GLU A 192 -6.69 -26.09 10.09
C GLU A 192 -5.62 -26.63 9.12
N THR A 193 -4.40 -26.80 9.63
CA THR A 193 -3.27 -27.31 8.85
C THR A 193 -3.39 -28.80 8.48
N GLU A 194 -4.25 -29.55 9.17
CA GLU A 194 -4.46 -30.97 8.92
C GLU A 194 -5.12 -31.24 7.57
N SER A 195 -6.14 -30.46 7.22
CA SER A 195 -6.83 -30.55 5.93
C SER A 195 -5.89 -30.27 4.74
N LEU A 196 -4.98 -29.31 4.87
CA LEU A 196 -3.94 -29.04 3.88
C LEU A 196 -2.94 -30.20 3.73
N ASN A 197 -2.51 -30.81 4.84
CA ASN A 197 -1.60 -31.96 4.81
C ASN A 197 -2.25 -33.20 4.20
N ARG A 198 -3.55 -33.43 4.48
CA ARG A 198 -4.33 -34.50 3.84
C ARG A 198 -4.42 -34.29 2.33
N LEU A 199 -4.72 -33.07 1.89
CA LEU A 199 -4.78 -32.73 0.46
C LEU A 199 -3.42 -32.94 -0.23
N ARG A 200 -2.32 -32.48 0.39
CA ARG A 200 -0.96 -32.71 -0.13
C ARG A 200 -0.66 -34.19 -0.28
N LYS A 201 -0.97 -35.01 0.74
CA LYS A 201 -0.75 -36.46 0.71
C LYS A 201 -1.56 -37.13 -0.40
N ALA A 202 -2.82 -36.76 -0.55
CA ALA A 202 -3.68 -37.28 -1.62
C ALA A 202 -3.15 -36.92 -3.02
N CYS A 203 -2.52 -35.75 -3.19
CA CYS A 203 -1.85 -35.39 -4.44
C CYS A 203 -0.60 -36.25 -4.72
N ASP A 204 0.15 -36.63 -3.68
CA ASP A 204 1.30 -37.54 -3.81
C ASP A 204 0.86 -38.97 -4.17
N GLU A 205 -0.32 -39.40 -3.69
CA GLU A 205 -0.91 -40.72 -3.94
C GLU A 205 -1.49 -40.82 -5.36
N ASP A 206 -2.42 -39.95 -5.74
CA ASP A 206 -3.03 -39.94 -7.09
C ASP A 206 -3.58 -38.56 -7.48
N ILE A 207 -2.73 -37.74 -8.09
CA ILE A 207 -3.12 -36.43 -8.61
C ILE A 207 -4.13 -36.49 -9.77
N TYR A 208 -4.22 -37.60 -10.50
CA TYR A 208 -5.13 -37.69 -11.66
C TYR A 208 -6.57 -37.78 -11.19
N ASN A 209 -6.84 -38.59 -10.16
CA ASN A 209 -8.20 -38.87 -9.71
C ASN A 209 -8.58 -38.26 -8.36
N ILE A 210 -7.74 -37.38 -7.78
CA ILE A 210 -8.08 -36.73 -6.51
C ILE A 210 -9.42 -35.99 -6.60
N ASP A 211 -10.28 -36.12 -5.59
CA ASP A 211 -11.49 -35.30 -5.48
C ASP A 211 -11.14 -33.99 -4.75
N LEU A 212 -11.20 -32.86 -5.46
CA LEU A 212 -10.94 -31.56 -4.85
C LEU A 212 -12.19 -30.98 -4.20
N SER A 213 -13.39 -31.45 -4.56
CA SER A 213 -14.68 -30.90 -4.11
C SER A 213 -14.87 -30.99 -2.59
N SER A 214 -14.24 -31.98 -1.96
CA SER A 214 -14.27 -32.21 -0.50
C SER A 214 -13.46 -31.21 0.33
N TYR A 215 -12.58 -30.42 -0.29
CA TYR A 215 -11.71 -29.46 0.40
C TYR A 215 -12.24 -28.04 0.25
N GLU A 216 -11.98 -27.14 1.20
CA GLU A 216 -12.38 -25.73 1.06
C GLU A 216 -11.53 -24.98 0.01
N PRO A 217 -12.07 -23.94 -0.68
CA PRO A 217 -11.32 -23.17 -1.68
C PRO A 217 -10.01 -22.59 -1.13
N HIS A 218 -10.05 -22.14 0.12
CA HIS A 218 -8.89 -21.59 0.83
C HIS A 218 -7.74 -22.61 0.98
N VAL A 219 -8.08 -23.87 1.26
CA VAL A 219 -7.11 -24.96 1.42
C VAL A 219 -6.42 -25.28 0.07
N ILE A 220 -7.19 -25.25 -1.02
CA ILE A 220 -6.68 -25.49 -2.39
C ILE A 220 -5.78 -24.33 -2.83
N ALA A 221 -6.20 -23.08 -2.57
CA ALA A 221 -5.40 -21.88 -2.84
C ALA A 221 -4.05 -21.92 -2.11
N TYR A 222 -4.05 -22.34 -0.84
CA TYR A 222 -2.83 -22.47 -0.06
C TYR A 222 -1.96 -23.68 -0.49
N LEU A 223 -2.57 -24.76 -1.01
CA LEU A 223 -1.82 -25.85 -1.63
C LEU A 223 -1.03 -25.38 -2.86
N ILE A 224 -1.63 -24.54 -3.71
CA ILE A 224 -0.93 -23.90 -4.84
C ILE A 224 0.28 -23.11 -4.33
N LYS A 225 0.07 -22.26 -3.31
CA LYS A 225 1.14 -21.45 -2.71
C LYS A 225 2.26 -22.34 -2.17
N ARG A 226 1.91 -23.39 -1.44
CA ARG A 226 2.85 -24.36 -0.87
C ARG A 226 3.64 -25.10 -1.95
N TYR A 227 2.97 -25.57 -3.00
CA TYR A 227 3.61 -26.24 -4.14
C TYR A 227 4.69 -25.35 -4.77
N LEU A 228 4.36 -24.08 -5.02
CA LEU A 228 5.29 -23.12 -5.63
C LEU A 228 6.49 -22.78 -4.71
N VAL A 229 6.25 -22.69 -3.39
CA VAL A 229 7.31 -22.47 -2.40
C VAL A 229 8.28 -23.65 -2.33
N GLU A 230 7.76 -24.88 -2.39
CA GLU A 230 8.53 -26.13 -2.30
C GLU A 230 9.33 -26.45 -3.58
N LEU A 231 9.17 -25.69 -4.67
CA LEU A 231 10.00 -25.87 -5.87
C LEU A 231 11.48 -25.65 -5.56
N PRO A 232 12.41 -26.48 -6.10
CA PRO A 232 13.85 -26.33 -5.89
C PRO A 232 14.43 -24.98 -6.32
N ASP A 233 13.82 -24.36 -7.33
CA ASP A 233 14.09 -23.00 -7.80
C ASP A 233 12.71 -22.34 -8.03
N PRO A 234 12.48 -21.09 -7.60
CA PRO A 234 11.23 -20.35 -7.86
C PRO A 234 10.80 -20.37 -9.34
N VAL A 235 9.51 -20.09 -9.56
CA VAL A 235 8.95 -20.00 -10.93
C VAL A 235 9.72 -18.98 -11.76
N ILE A 236 10.04 -17.81 -11.20
CA ILE A 236 11.01 -16.88 -11.78
C ILE A 236 12.39 -17.29 -11.24
N PRO A 237 13.27 -17.87 -12.07
CA PRO A 237 14.55 -18.42 -11.60
C PRO A 237 15.39 -17.38 -10.86
N SER A 238 16.13 -17.84 -9.85
CA SER A 238 17.04 -16.98 -9.07
C SER A 238 18.10 -16.26 -9.94
N SER A 239 18.42 -16.79 -11.12
CA SER A 239 19.31 -16.15 -12.09
C SER A 239 18.76 -14.85 -12.69
N ALA A 240 17.45 -14.68 -12.76
CA ALA A 240 16.80 -13.47 -13.27
C ALA A 240 16.58 -12.40 -12.19
N TYR A 241 16.80 -12.74 -10.91
CA TYR A 241 16.44 -11.91 -9.77
C TYR A 241 17.08 -10.51 -9.79
N GLU A 242 18.40 -10.43 -9.92
CA GLU A 242 19.14 -9.16 -9.89
C GLU A 242 18.68 -8.21 -11.00
N SER A 243 18.53 -8.75 -12.21
CA SER A 243 18.11 -7.97 -13.38
C SER A 243 16.70 -7.39 -13.20
N LEU A 244 15.78 -8.18 -12.63
CA LEU A 244 14.40 -7.75 -12.39
C LEU A 244 14.31 -6.67 -11.28
N ILE A 245 15.01 -6.87 -10.16
CA ILE A 245 15.02 -5.89 -9.07
C ILE A 245 15.67 -4.58 -9.51
N ASN A 246 16.75 -4.64 -10.29
CA ASN A 246 17.40 -3.44 -10.83
C ASN A 246 16.47 -2.72 -11.82
N ALA A 247 15.78 -3.44 -12.71
CA ALA A 247 14.81 -2.85 -13.63
C ALA A 247 13.69 -2.10 -12.86
N ALA A 248 13.14 -2.68 -11.81
CA ALA A 248 12.09 -2.05 -11.01
C ALA A 248 12.55 -0.80 -10.25
N ARG A 249 13.84 -0.72 -9.89
CA ARG A 249 14.44 0.43 -9.20
C ARG A 249 14.81 1.57 -10.12
N HIS A 250 15.35 1.25 -11.29
CA HIS A 250 15.89 2.25 -12.21
C HIS A 250 14.82 2.92 -13.05
N PHE A 251 13.78 2.18 -13.47
CA PHE A 251 12.73 2.71 -14.33
C PHE A 251 11.51 3.14 -13.50
N GLN A 252 11.29 4.45 -13.39
CA GLN A 252 10.08 5.02 -12.78
C GLN A 252 8.85 4.88 -13.69
N ASN A 253 9.05 4.89 -15.01
CA ASN A 253 7.99 4.66 -15.98
C ASN A 253 7.69 3.15 -16.11
N ASP A 254 6.44 2.78 -15.82
CA ASP A 254 6.02 1.38 -15.81
C ASP A 254 6.06 0.72 -17.19
N ASP A 255 5.80 1.45 -18.28
CA ASP A 255 5.80 0.88 -19.64
C ASP A 255 7.23 0.60 -20.13
N GLN A 256 8.19 1.46 -19.78
CA GLN A 256 9.61 1.20 -20.04
C GLN A 256 10.12 0.04 -19.19
N CYS A 257 9.73 0.00 -17.91
CA CYS A 257 10.07 -1.10 -17.01
C CYS A 257 9.51 -2.44 -17.51
N ALA A 258 8.25 -2.44 -17.97
CA ALA A 258 7.58 -3.62 -18.51
C ALA A 258 8.30 -4.19 -19.74
N LYS A 259 8.80 -3.33 -20.65
CA LYS A 259 9.58 -3.79 -21.81
C LYS A 259 10.84 -4.55 -21.40
N VAL A 260 11.62 -3.98 -20.48
CA VAL A 260 12.87 -4.59 -19.99
C VAL A 260 12.58 -5.89 -19.22
N ILE A 261 11.55 -5.89 -18.36
CA ILE A 261 11.14 -7.11 -17.64
C ILE A 261 10.70 -8.20 -18.64
N ASN A 262 9.94 -7.86 -19.68
CA ASN A 262 9.51 -8.82 -20.70
C ASN A 262 10.69 -9.43 -21.46
N GLU A 263 11.72 -8.64 -21.79
CA GLU A 263 12.96 -9.13 -22.40
C GLU A 263 13.66 -10.15 -21.48
N ILE A 264 13.81 -9.83 -20.20
CA ILE A 264 14.40 -10.75 -19.20
C ILE A 264 13.59 -12.05 -19.10
N LEU A 265 12.25 -11.95 -19.08
CA LEU A 265 11.38 -13.13 -18.99
C LEU A 265 11.43 -14.01 -20.25
N GLN A 266 11.77 -13.48 -21.42
CA GLN A 266 11.94 -14.28 -22.64
C GLN A 266 13.22 -15.14 -22.61
N GLU A 267 14.21 -14.77 -21.79
CA GLU A 267 15.47 -15.50 -21.66
C GLU A 267 15.40 -16.68 -20.68
N ILE A 268 14.35 -16.77 -19.85
CA ILE A 268 14.21 -17.86 -18.86
C ILE A 268 13.81 -19.18 -19.54
N ASN A 269 14.06 -20.30 -18.85
CA ASN A 269 13.69 -21.63 -19.36
C ASN A 269 12.18 -21.71 -19.69
N ARG A 270 11.84 -22.35 -20.82
CA ARG A 270 10.46 -22.50 -21.30
C ARG A 270 9.51 -23.06 -20.24
N HIS A 271 9.92 -24.03 -19.41
CA HIS A 271 9.05 -24.59 -18.37
C HIS A 271 8.68 -23.54 -17.30
N HIS A 272 9.64 -22.71 -16.93
CA HIS A 272 9.43 -21.60 -15.99
C HIS A 272 8.55 -20.51 -16.61
N PHE A 273 8.83 -20.14 -17.87
CA PHE A 273 8.02 -19.17 -18.61
C PHE A 273 6.56 -19.61 -18.80
N TYR A 274 6.31 -20.85 -19.23
CA TYR A 274 4.95 -21.35 -19.42
C TYR A 274 4.20 -21.47 -18.08
N THR A 275 4.88 -21.89 -17.01
CA THR A 275 4.29 -21.92 -15.66
C THR A 275 3.94 -20.51 -15.18
N LEU A 276 4.84 -19.52 -15.38
CA LEU A 276 4.58 -18.12 -15.06
C LEU A 276 3.38 -17.59 -15.87
N LYS A 277 3.37 -17.82 -17.18
CA LYS A 277 2.27 -17.43 -18.06
C LYS A 277 0.94 -18.02 -17.59
N PHE A 278 0.90 -19.31 -17.26
CA PHE A 278 -0.30 -19.96 -16.75
C PHE A 278 -0.79 -19.31 -15.45
N LEU A 279 0.10 -19.01 -14.51
CA LEU A 279 -0.25 -18.35 -13.25
C LEU A 279 -0.75 -16.91 -13.46
N MET A 280 -0.12 -16.15 -14.36
CA MET A 280 -0.57 -14.78 -14.67
C MET A 280 -1.95 -14.78 -15.32
N GLN A 281 -2.22 -15.72 -16.24
CA GLN A 281 -3.56 -15.91 -16.83
C GLN A 281 -4.59 -16.27 -15.75
N HIS A 282 -4.25 -17.17 -14.82
CA HIS A 282 -5.11 -17.52 -13.70
C HIS A 282 -5.43 -16.30 -12.82
N PHE A 283 -4.41 -15.52 -12.44
CA PHE A 283 -4.61 -14.31 -11.62
C PHE A 283 -5.43 -13.24 -12.32
N LEU A 284 -5.24 -13.03 -13.63
CA LEU A 284 -6.03 -12.09 -14.41
C LEU A 284 -7.51 -12.52 -14.48
N ARG A 285 -7.79 -13.82 -14.64
CA ARG A 285 -9.16 -14.35 -14.56
C ARG A 285 -9.79 -14.13 -13.18
N LEU A 286 -9.02 -14.31 -12.09
CA LEU A 286 -9.51 -13.96 -10.75
C LEU A 286 -9.84 -12.46 -10.65
N CYS A 287 -8.99 -11.59 -11.20
CA CYS A 287 -9.24 -10.15 -11.20
C CYS A 287 -10.50 -9.78 -11.99
N GLN A 288 -10.71 -10.38 -13.16
CA GLN A 288 -11.91 -10.19 -13.97
C GLN A 288 -13.16 -10.60 -13.20
N LEU A 289 -13.16 -11.79 -12.59
CA LEU A 289 -14.27 -12.28 -11.79
C LEU A 289 -14.55 -11.43 -10.54
N GLN A 290 -13.53 -10.81 -9.97
CA GLN A 290 -13.67 -9.92 -8.81
C GLN A 290 -14.34 -8.59 -9.23
N VAL A 291 -13.94 -8.05 -10.38
CA VAL A 291 -14.51 -6.84 -10.97
C VAL A 291 -15.96 -7.06 -11.44
N GLU A 292 -16.27 -8.23 -12.00
CA GLU A 292 -17.64 -8.63 -12.34
C GLU A 292 -18.59 -8.69 -11.13
N ARG A 293 -18.04 -8.76 -9.90
CA ARG A 293 -18.78 -8.75 -8.63
C ARG A 293 -18.85 -7.36 -7.99
N ASP A 294 -18.55 -6.31 -8.74
CA ASP A 294 -18.47 -4.92 -8.27
C ASP A 294 -17.35 -4.66 -7.22
N ILE A 295 -16.36 -5.56 -7.12
CA ILE A 295 -15.21 -5.41 -6.23
C ILE A 295 -14.00 -4.95 -7.06
N ASN A 296 -13.93 -3.64 -7.30
CA ASN A 296 -13.01 -3.03 -8.26
C ASN A 296 -11.66 -2.58 -7.67
N HIS A 297 -11.29 -3.01 -6.47
CA HIS A 297 -10.00 -2.62 -5.90
C HIS A 297 -8.84 -3.37 -6.59
N PRO A 298 -7.63 -2.78 -6.64
CA PRO A 298 -6.45 -3.45 -7.18
C PRO A 298 -6.13 -4.77 -6.46
N PRO A 299 -5.46 -5.73 -7.14
CA PRO A 299 -5.10 -7.04 -6.59
C PRO A 299 -3.86 -6.98 -5.66
N THR A 300 -3.71 -5.93 -4.85
CA THR A 300 -2.54 -5.69 -3.99
C THR A 300 -2.30 -6.83 -3.00
N ILE A 301 -3.37 -7.39 -2.43
CA ILE A 301 -3.27 -8.52 -1.48
C ILE A 301 -2.71 -9.77 -2.18
N LEU A 302 -3.16 -10.03 -3.41
CA LEU A 302 -2.69 -11.15 -4.22
C LEU A 302 -1.20 -10.96 -4.58
N ILE A 303 -0.84 -9.77 -5.05
CA ILE A 303 0.55 -9.40 -5.38
C ILE A 303 1.46 -9.59 -4.15
N ARG A 304 1.09 -9.01 -3.01
CA ARG A 304 1.84 -9.15 -1.75
C ARG A 304 1.97 -10.62 -1.32
N SER A 305 0.95 -11.43 -1.58
CA SER A 305 0.96 -12.86 -1.21
C SER A 305 1.90 -13.69 -2.07
N PHE A 306 2.16 -13.29 -3.31
CA PHE A 306 2.94 -14.07 -4.29
C PHE A 306 4.31 -13.48 -4.64
N CYS A 307 4.61 -12.23 -4.29
CA CYS A 307 5.85 -11.57 -4.69
C CYS A 307 7.10 -12.35 -4.23
N HIS A 308 7.12 -12.86 -3.00
CA HIS A 308 8.20 -13.69 -2.46
C HIS A 308 8.06 -15.19 -2.74
N VAL A 309 6.92 -15.62 -3.31
CA VAL A 309 6.69 -17.01 -3.73
C VAL A 309 7.25 -17.22 -5.13
N LEU A 310 6.98 -16.28 -6.03
CA LEU A 310 7.36 -16.38 -7.44
C LEU A 310 8.77 -15.87 -7.71
N LEU A 311 9.27 -14.91 -6.94
CA LEU A 311 10.59 -14.29 -7.08
C LEU A 311 11.33 -14.33 -5.75
N ARG A 312 12.51 -14.95 -5.73
CA ARG A 312 13.39 -15.03 -4.54
C ARG A 312 14.84 -14.77 -4.94
N PRO A 313 15.64 -14.07 -4.11
CA PRO A 313 17.07 -13.96 -4.32
C PRO A 313 17.74 -15.35 -4.24
N PRO A 314 18.95 -15.50 -4.80
CA PRO A 314 19.82 -16.62 -4.46
C PRO A 314 19.93 -16.76 -2.94
N TRP A 315 20.03 -18.00 -2.47
CA TRP A 315 19.96 -18.32 -1.05
C TRP A 315 21.07 -17.66 -0.21
N GLU A 316 22.19 -17.32 -0.84
CA GLU A 316 23.28 -16.53 -0.24
C GLU A 316 22.88 -15.09 0.10
N LYS A 317 21.81 -14.56 -0.51
CA LYS A 317 21.35 -13.17 -0.43
C LYS A 317 19.95 -13.04 0.16
N ILE A 318 19.53 -13.97 1.02
CA ILE A 318 18.15 -14.03 1.50
C ILE A 318 17.65 -12.75 2.22
N ILE A 319 18.54 -11.95 2.82
CA ILE A 319 18.18 -10.65 3.41
C ILE A 319 17.62 -9.66 2.38
N GLU A 320 18.00 -9.80 1.11
CA GLU A 320 17.47 -8.95 0.05
C GLU A 320 15.96 -9.12 -0.13
N LEU A 321 15.38 -10.23 0.35
CA LEU A 321 13.93 -10.44 0.38
C LEU A 321 13.22 -9.34 1.17
N ALA A 322 13.69 -9.06 2.39
CA ALA A 322 13.10 -8.05 3.28
C ALA A 322 13.50 -6.62 2.90
N ARG A 323 14.73 -6.41 2.40
CA ARG A 323 15.20 -5.08 1.97
C ARG A 323 14.51 -4.58 0.70
N ASN A 324 14.10 -5.50 -0.17
CA ASN A 324 13.60 -5.17 -1.50
C ASN A 324 12.09 -5.44 -1.63
N THR A 325 11.32 -5.56 -0.54
CA THR A 325 9.89 -5.93 -0.58
C THR A 325 9.07 -5.07 -1.54
N GLU A 326 9.24 -3.74 -1.50
CA GLU A 326 8.57 -2.80 -2.43
C GLU A 326 8.93 -3.08 -3.89
N ALA A 327 10.21 -3.38 -4.17
CA ALA A 327 10.64 -3.73 -5.52
C ALA A 327 10.06 -5.09 -5.97
N HIS A 328 9.94 -6.07 -5.08
CA HIS A 328 9.28 -7.35 -5.40
C HIS A 328 7.80 -7.15 -5.74
N MET A 329 7.09 -6.31 -4.96
CA MET A 329 5.70 -5.98 -5.24
C MET A 329 5.56 -5.28 -6.60
N ARG A 330 6.40 -4.27 -6.88
CA ARG A 330 6.44 -3.55 -8.16
C ARG A 330 6.75 -4.46 -9.33
N VAL A 331 7.74 -5.37 -9.21
CA VAL A 331 8.05 -6.36 -10.27
C VAL A 331 6.82 -7.22 -10.56
N LEU A 332 6.20 -7.80 -9.54
CA LEU A 332 5.05 -8.67 -9.76
C LEU A 332 3.81 -7.91 -10.27
N GLU A 333 3.61 -6.67 -9.83
CA GLU A 333 2.56 -5.78 -10.34
C GLU A 333 2.74 -5.49 -11.83
N ILE A 334 3.96 -5.15 -12.26
CA ILE A 334 4.27 -4.92 -13.69
C ILE A 334 4.11 -6.20 -14.49
N ILE A 335 4.63 -7.33 -13.99
CA ILE A 335 4.46 -8.64 -14.63
C ILE A 335 2.98 -8.96 -14.80
N LEU A 336 2.14 -8.74 -13.79
CA LEU A 336 0.72 -9.07 -13.84
C LEU A 336 -0.10 -8.11 -14.72
N LEU A 337 0.13 -6.80 -14.61
CA LEU A 337 -0.77 -5.77 -15.15
C LEU A 337 -0.29 -5.10 -16.44
N LYS A 338 1.00 -5.20 -16.78
CA LYS A 338 1.59 -4.49 -17.93
C LYS A 338 2.08 -5.41 -19.04
N ILE A 339 2.35 -6.68 -18.73
CA ILE A 339 2.76 -7.67 -19.74
C ILE A 339 1.53 -8.36 -20.31
N ASP A 340 1.49 -8.53 -21.63
CA ASP A 340 0.41 -9.23 -22.32
C ASP A 340 0.56 -10.75 -22.19
N TRP A 341 -0.38 -11.36 -21.45
CA TRP A 341 -0.47 -12.82 -21.28
C TRP A 341 -1.55 -13.47 -22.14
N GLY A 342 -2.23 -12.70 -23.00
CA GLY A 342 -3.40 -13.14 -23.77
C GLY A 342 -4.70 -13.16 -22.96
N GLU A 343 -4.75 -12.43 -21.84
CA GLU A 343 -5.93 -12.22 -21.00
C GLU A 343 -6.10 -10.71 -20.78
N THR A 344 -7.33 -10.19 -20.78
CA THR A 344 -7.57 -8.75 -20.64
C THR A 344 -7.38 -8.29 -19.19
N VAL A 345 -6.61 -7.23 -18.98
CA VAL A 345 -6.47 -6.59 -17.66
C VAL A 345 -7.75 -5.79 -17.38
N PRO A 346 -8.49 -6.08 -16.29
CA PRO A 346 -9.71 -5.35 -15.98
C PRO A 346 -9.40 -3.94 -15.44
N SER A 347 -10.37 -3.03 -15.56
CA SER A 347 -10.24 -1.66 -15.03
C SER A 347 -10.49 -1.66 -13.53
N PHE A 348 -9.47 -1.28 -12.77
CA PHE A 348 -9.58 -1.12 -11.31
C PHE A 348 -10.00 0.31 -10.96
N ALA A 349 -10.78 0.46 -9.89
CA ALA A 349 -11.05 1.75 -9.30
C ALA A 349 -9.73 2.40 -8.84
N SER A 350 -9.56 3.69 -9.12
CA SER A 350 -8.45 4.45 -8.56
C SER A 350 -8.45 4.31 -7.03
N PRO A 351 -7.28 4.21 -6.38
CA PRO A 351 -7.20 4.18 -4.92
C PRO A 351 -8.08 5.31 -4.36
N PRO A 352 -8.97 5.05 -3.39
CA PRO A 352 -9.81 6.11 -2.85
C PRO A 352 -8.87 7.23 -2.38
N ALA A 353 -9.06 8.43 -2.95
CA ALA A 353 -8.35 9.60 -2.50
C ALA A 353 -8.51 9.67 -0.99
N LEU A 354 -7.39 9.67 -0.25
CA LEU A 354 -7.43 9.83 1.19
C LEU A 354 -8.29 11.06 1.48
N PRO A 355 -9.37 10.93 2.27
CA PRO A 355 -10.20 12.08 2.58
C PRO A 355 -9.32 13.17 3.20
N PRO A 356 -9.56 14.47 2.90
CA PRO A 356 -8.93 15.54 3.63
C PRO A 356 -9.11 15.26 5.12
N LYS A 357 -8.00 15.24 5.89
CA LYS A 357 -8.04 15.03 7.34
C LYS A 357 -9.00 16.07 7.96
N ALA A 358 -10.24 15.66 8.23
CA ALA A 358 -11.15 16.42 9.04
C ALA A 358 -10.63 16.36 10.47
N TYR A 359 -10.24 17.53 10.98
CA TYR A 359 -9.81 17.75 12.35
C TYR A 359 -10.87 17.18 13.31
N LYS A 360 -10.52 16.14 14.07
CA LYS A 360 -11.24 15.75 15.29
C LYS A 360 -10.24 15.78 16.44
N PRO A 361 -10.53 16.53 17.54
CA PRO A 361 -9.67 16.55 18.71
C PRO A 361 -9.70 15.20 19.42
N SER A 362 -8.52 14.77 19.84
CA SER A 362 -8.26 13.59 20.66
C SER A 362 -8.69 13.80 22.12
N ILE A 363 -9.33 12.80 22.70
CA ILE A 363 -9.30 12.51 24.15
C ILE A 363 -8.81 11.07 24.29
N SER A 364 -7.88 10.90 25.22
CA SER A 364 -6.98 9.76 25.41
C SER A 364 -7.53 8.59 26.24
N SER A 365 -6.85 7.45 26.05
CA SER A 365 -6.59 6.31 26.97
C SER A 365 -7.71 5.32 27.33
N GLN A 366 -7.42 4.05 27.04
CA GLN A 366 -8.14 2.83 27.39
C GLN A 366 -7.94 2.42 28.88
N SER A 367 -8.95 1.74 29.44
CA SER A 367 -8.75 0.50 30.22
C SER A 367 -10.00 -0.39 30.14
N MET A 368 -9.80 -1.71 30.18
CA MET A 368 -10.62 -2.83 29.71
C MET A 368 -11.95 -3.08 30.47
N ASP A 369 -13.02 -3.53 29.76
CA ASP A 369 -13.56 -4.91 29.75
C ASP A 369 -15.02 -5.04 29.21
N ASN A 370 -15.21 -6.07 28.37
CA ASN A 370 -16.41 -6.87 27.98
C ASN A 370 -17.55 -6.37 27.02
N GLU A 371 -17.81 -7.25 26.05
CA GLU A 371 -18.85 -7.39 24.99
C GLU A 371 -20.34 -7.41 25.45
N PRO A 372 -21.35 -7.55 24.54
CA PRO A 372 -21.63 -6.85 23.28
C PRO A 372 -23.11 -6.36 23.22
N LEU A 373 -23.50 -5.55 22.22
CA LEU A 373 -24.80 -5.59 21.49
C LEU A 373 -24.97 -4.40 20.53
N THR A 374 -25.22 -4.73 19.26
CA THR A 374 -25.71 -3.89 18.14
C THR A 374 -27.23 -3.63 18.22
N PRO A 375 -27.89 -2.90 17.28
CA PRO A 375 -27.52 -1.70 16.51
C PRO A 375 -28.64 -0.63 16.49
N SER A 376 -28.37 0.61 16.02
CA SER A 376 -29.23 1.36 15.07
C SER A 376 -28.70 2.77 14.78
N SER A 377 -28.78 3.16 13.51
CA SER A 377 -28.44 4.48 12.94
C SER A 377 -29.70 5.39 12.85
N PRO A 378 -29.68 6.57 12.21
CA PRO A 378 -29.37 7.88 12.81
C PRO A 378 -30.53 8.91 12.65
N GLN A 379 -30.55 10.00 13.43
CA GLN A 379 -31.40 11.16 13.13
C GLN A 379 -30.73 12.53 13.33
N ASN A 380 -31.02 13.40 12.37
CA ASN A 380 -30.56 14.77 12.16
C ASN A 380 -30.89 15.73 13.32
N TYR A 381 -29.94 16.60 13.68
CA TYR A 381 -30.18 17.74 14.58
C TYR A 381 -30.55 19.01 13.79
N GLN A 382 -31.85 19.34 13.76
CA GLN A 382 -32.34 20.69 13.45
C GLN A 382 -32.47 21.48 14.76
N GLY A 383 -31.91 22.69 14.82
CA GLY A 383 -32.09 23.59 15.97
C GLY A 383 -33.53 24.11 16.03
N MET A 384 -34.25 23.81 17.12
CA MET A 384 -35.61 24.31 17.35
C MET A 384 -35.61 25.83 17.60
N PHE A 385 -36.31 26.57 16.75
CA PHE A 385 -36.81 27.91 17.09
C PHE A 385 -38.06 27.75 17.97
N ILE A 386 -38.09 28.40 19.13
CA ILE A 386 -39.32 28.46 19.95
C ILE A 386 -40.18 29.59 19.39
N SER A 387 -41.20 29.26 18.59
CA SER A 387 -42.27 30.19 18.23
C SER A 387 -43.41 30.09 19.24
N CYS A 388 -43.66 31.16 20.00
CA CYS A 388 -44.80 31.22 20.93
C CYS A 388 -46.10 31.54 20.18
N VAL A 389 -47.11 30.67 20.35
CA VAL A 389 -48.48 30.82 19.81
C VAL A 389 -49.39 31.37 20.93
N PRO A 390 -50.36 32.26 20.65
CA PRO A 390 -51.13 32.94 21.70
C PRO A 390 -52.26 32.07 22.26
N ARG A 391 -52.42 32.06 23.59
CA ARG A 391 -53.68 31.67 24.26
C ARG A 391 -54.03 32.69 25.35
N GLY A 392 -55.31 33.04 25.40
CA GLY A 392 -55.90 34.15 26.14
C GLY A 392 -55.64 34.20 27.66
N GLN A 393 -55.76 35.42 28.17
CA GLN A 393 -55.47 35.89 29.52
C GLN A 393 -56.39 35.29 30.62
N PRO A 394 -56.11 35.55 31.92
CA PRO A 394 -56.50 36.84 32.54
C PRO A 394 -55.39 37.54 33.35
N GLY A 395 -55.32 38.87 33.18
CA GLY A 395 -54.90 39.88 34.18
C GLY A 395 -53.55 39.72 34.89
N ILE A 396 -52.51 40.40 34.38
CA ILE A 396 -51.33 40.76 35.19
C ILE A 396 -51.56 42.17 35.72
N THR A 397 -51.77 42.29 37.02
CA THR A 397 -51.82 43.56 37.76
C THR A 397 -50.46 44.26 37.68
N PHE A 398 -50.47 45.53 37.31
CA PHE A 398 -49.28 46.39 37.27
C PHE A 398 -48.67 46.52 38.67
N ILE A 399 -47.46 45.98 38.84
CA ILE A 399 -46.54 46.43 39.89
C ILE A 399 -45.53 47.31 39.18
N THR A 400 -45.57 48.61 39.48
CA THR A 400 -44.52 49.56 39.12
C THR A 400 -43.20 49.07 39.73
N SER A 401 -42.33 48.48 38.91
CA SER A 401 -40.99 48.10 39.33
C SER A 401 -40.18 49.37 39.61
N ASN A 402 -39.85 49.59 40.89
CA ASN A 402 -38.80 50.53 41.28
C ASN A 402 -37.50 50.11 40.60
N ILE A 403 -37.07 50.90 39.62
CA ILE A 403 -35.79 50.73 38.93
C ILE A 403 -34.67 51.03 39.95
N ALA A 404 -33.75 50.08 40.14
CA ALA A 404 -32.57 50.26 40.99
C ALA A 404 -31.66 51.37 40.41
N PRO A 405 -31.00 52.19 41.25
CA PRO A 405 -30.27 53.39 40.81
C PRO A 405 -29.07 53.15 39.89
N ASP A 406 -28.64 51.90 39.67
CA ASP A 406 -27.50 51.51 38.81
C ASP A 406 -27.91 50.89 37.46
N SER A 407 -29.17 50.94 37.07
CA SER A 407 -29.60 50.41 35.76
C SER A 407 -29.12 51.30 34.59
N PRO A 408 -28.68 50.72 33.46
CA PRO A 408 -28.19 51.51 32.32
C PRO A 408 -29.34 52.34 31.72
N THR A 409 -29.15 53.66 31.59
CA THR A 409 -30.17 54.58 31.05
C THR A 409 -30.42 54.41 29.55
N SER A 410 -29.55 53.67 28.84
CA SER A 410 -29.73 53.33 27.42
C SER A 410 -29.21 51.93 27.09
N LEU A 411 -29.80 51.29 26.08
CA LEU A 411 -29.42 49.95 25.61
C LEU A 411 -27.92 49.86 25.24
N LYS A 412 -27.36 50.93 24.67
CA LYS A 412 -25.95 50.99 24.26
C LYS A 412 -24.97 51.00 25.44
N GLN A 413 -25.40 51.38 26.64
CA GLN A 413 -24.57 51.40 27.84
C GLN A 413 -24.62 50.07 28.61
N ALA A 414 -25.58 49.20 28.31
CA ALA A 414 -25.73 47.93 28.99
C ALA A 414 -24.53 46.99 28.72
N GLU A 415 -23.99 46.39 29.77
CA GLU A 415 -22.83 45.50 29.69
C GLU A 415 -23.11 44.20 28.93
N TRP A 416 -24.36 43.75 28.93
CA TRP A 416 -24.83 42.52 28.30
C TRP A 416 -25.28 42.71 26.84
N TYR A 417 -25.23 43.94 26.31
CA TYR A 417 -25.63 44.24 24.93
C TYR A 417 -24.40 44.28 24.00
N TRP A 418 -24.39 43.35 23.04
CA TRP A 418 -23.26 43.10 22.13
C TRP A 418 -23.49 43.57 20.69
N GLY A 419 -24.61 44.26 20.41
CA GLY A 419 -24.92 44.78 19.07
C GLY A 419 -24.98 43.70 17.99
N ALA A 420 -24.41 43.96 16.81
CA ALA A 420 -24.44 43.10 15.63
C ALA A 420 -23.48 41.89 15.67
N ILE A 421 -23.24 41.30 16.85
CA ILE A 421 -22.41 40.09 16.99
C ILE A 421 -23.06 38.88 16.30
N THR A 422 -22.23 38.07 15.61
CA THR A 422 -22.68 36.87 14.90
C THR A 422 -23.07 35.74 15.86
N ARG A 423 -23.90 34.81 15.38
CA ARG A 423 -24.37 33.67 16.16
C ARG A 423 -23.22 32.74 16.58
N GLU A 424 -22.24 32.58 15.69
CA GLU A 424 -21.06 31.74 15.88
C GLU A 424 -20.20 32.28 17.03
N ASN A 425 -19.99 33.60 17.07
CA ASN A 425 -19.22 34.25 18.13
C ASN A 425 -19.92 34.17 19.49
N VAL A 426 -21.25 34.34 19.52
CA VAL A 426 -22.05 34.13 20.74
C VAL A 426 -21.94 32.71 21.26
N ASN A 427 -22.01 31.70 20.39
CA ASN A 427 -21.86 30.30 20.81
C ASN A 427 -20.49 30.02 21.44
N THR A 428 -19.44 30.68 20.94
CA THR A 428 -18.09 30.59 21.51
C THR A 428 -18.00 31.27 22.88
N LEU A 429 -18.54 32.49 23.03
CA LEU A 429 -18.55 33.22 24.31
C LEU A 429 -19.36 32.50 25.40
N MET A 430 -20.42 31.81 24.99
CA MET A 430 -21.34 31.10 25.88
C MET A 430 -20.92 29.65 26.15
N ARG A 431 -19.83 29.16 25.53
CA ARG A 431 -19.33 27.78 25.70
C ARG A 431 -18.84 27.56 27.14
N ASP A 432 -19.21 26.42 27.71
CA ASP A 432 -18.82 25.99 29.07
C ASP A 432 -19.16 26.99 30.20
N LYS A 433 -20.13 27.89 29.95
CA LYS A 433 -20.69 28.79 30.96
C LYS A 433 -21.83 28.11 31.73
N GLN A 434 -22.09 28.60 32.94
CA GLN A 434 -23.14 28.06 33.79
C GLN A 434 -24.54 28.49 33.34
N ASP A 435 -25.55 27.78 33.85
CA ASP A 435 -26.94 28.08 33.57
C ASP A 435 -27.32 29.48 34.11
N GLY A 436 -28.14 30.21 33.35
CA GLY A 436 -28.51 31.59 33.67
C GLY A 436 -27.53 32.63 33.12
N THR A 437 -26.46 32.21 32.43
CA THR A 437 -25.62 33.12 31.63
C THR A 437 -26.38 33.62 30.41
N PHE A 438 -26.30 34.92 30.11
CA PHE A 438 -27.05 35.54 29.02
C PHE A 438 -26.35 36.74 28.36
N LEU A 439 -26.79 37.05 27.14
CA LEU A 439 -26.46 38.29 26.41
C LEU A 439 -27.56 38.65 25.40
N VAL A 440 -27.60 39.92 24.98
CA VAL A 440 -28.53 40.43 23.96
C VAL A 440 -27.76 40.93 22.75
N ARG A 441 -28.24 40.57 21.56
CA ARG A 441 -27.68 41.00 20.26
C ARG A 441 -28.79 41.47 19.32
N ASP A 442 -28.40 42.12 18.23
CA ASP A 442 -29.31 42.48 17.16
C ASP A 442 -29.80 41.22 16.42
N ALA A 443 -31.07 41.20 16.03
CA ALA A 443 -31.63 40.10 15.25
C ALA A 443 -31.13 40.14 13.81
N SER A 444 -30.84 38.96 13.25
CA SER A 444 -30.32 38.83 11.88
C SER A 444 -31.34 39.21 10.80
N THR A 445 -32.61 39.40 11.17
CA THR A 445 -33.72 39.79 10.29
C THR A 445 -33.86 41.29 10.04
N GLY A 446 -33.04 42.15 10.66
CA GLY A 446 -32.91 43.57 10.30
C GLY A 446 -34.06 44.52 10.69
N ASN A 447 -35.15 44.03 11.29
CA ASN A 447 -36.37 44.83 11.59
C ASN A 447 -36.37 45.51 12.97
N ASN A 448 -35.24 46.03 13.47
CA ASN A 448 -35.10 46.55 14.85
C ASN A 448 -35.57 45.57 15.94
N GLU A 449 -35.39 44.27 15.69
CA GLU A 449 -35.67 43.20 16.63
C GLU A 449 -34.37 42.78 17.32
N TYR A 450 -34.47 42.24 18.53
CA TYR A 450 -33.31 41.77 19.29
C TYR A 450 -33.43 40.27 19.58
N THR A 451 -32.29 39.63 19.82
CA THR A 451 -32.24 38.23 20.24
C THR A 451 -31.54 38.12 21.59
N LEU A 452 -32.25 37.63 22.59
CA LEU A 452 -31.70 37.22 23.88
C LEU A 452 -31.21 35.78 23.75
N THR A 453 -29.93 35.55 24.04
CA THR A 453 -29.36 34.20 24.13
C THR A 453 -29.13 33.86 25.58
N LEU A 454 -29.73 32.77 26.05
CA LEU A 454 -29.71 32.32 27.43
C LEU A 454 -29.22 30.87 27.51
N ARG A 455 -28.26 30.58 28.38
CA ARG A 455 -27.81 29.21 28.63
C ARG A 455 -28.68 28.54 29.69
N LYS A 456 -29.29 27.41 29.33
CA LYS A 456 -30.10 26.58 30.22
C LYS A 456 -29.94 25.10 29.86
N GLU A 457 -29.75 24.26 30.86
CA GLU A 457 -29.57 22.81 30.75
C GLU A 457 -28.45 22.45 29.76
N GLY A 458 -27.34 23.19 29.82
CA GLY A 458 -26.18 22.99 28.95
C GLY A 458 -26.36 23.41 27.48
N SER A 459 -27.50 24.01 27.12
CA SER A 459 -27.81 24.45 25.75
C SER A 459 -28.13 25.95 25.66
N ASN A 460 -27.81 26.58 24.52
CA ASN A 460 -28.14 27.97 24.26
C ASN A 460 -29.57 28.08 23.73
N LYS A 461 -30.46 28.73 24.48
CA LYS A 461 -31.83 29.07 24.09
C LYS A 461 -31.84 30.46 23.46
N LEU A 462 -32.33 30.55 22.22
CA LEU A 462 -32.48 31.82 21.51
C LEU A 462 -33.92 32.31 21.64
N ILE A 463 -34.11 33.51 22.20
CA ILE A 463 -35.40 34.10 22.49
C ILE A 463 -35.50 35.42 21.72
N LYS A 464 -36.53 35.54 20.89
CA LYS A 464 -36.76 36.73 20.08
C LYS A 464 -37.46 37.82 20.91
N ILE A 465 -36.88 39.01 20.93
CA ILE A 465 -37.50 40.21 21.51
C ILE A 465 -38.14 40.98 20.36
N CYS A 466 -39.47 41.06 20.39
CA CYS A 466 -40.25 41.74 19.38
C CYS A 466 -40.57 43.17 19.82
N HIS A 467 -40.85 44.03 18.84
CA HIS A 467 -41.14 45.45 19.05
C HIS A 467 -42.36 45.88 18.22
N LYS A 468 -43.33 46.55 18.84
CA LYS A 468 -44.50 47.15 18.17
C LYS A 468 -45.03 48.32 19.01
N ASN A 469 -45.33 49.45 18.36
CA ASN A 469 -45.85 50.67 18.99
C ASN A 469 -44.99 51.22 20.15
N GLY A 470 -43.65 51.09 20.08
CA GLY A 470 -42.75 51.56 21.14
C GLY A 470 -42.63 50.63 22.35
N MET A 471 -43.36 49.50 22.34
CA MET A 471 -43.35 48.50 23.40
C MET A 471 -42.60 47.23 22.98
N TYR A 472 -41.91 46.61 23.94
CA TYR A 472 -41.06 45.43 23.77
C TYR A 472 -41.59 44.25 24.58
N GLY A 473 -41.34 43.03 24.09
CA GLY A 473 -41.68 41.80 24.80
C GLY A 473 -41.39 40.54 24.00
N PHE A 474 -41.57 39.38 24.64
CA PHE A 474 -41.42 38.07 23.99
C PHE A 474 -42.71 37.60 23.29
N THR A 475 -43.87 37.97 23.81
CA THR A 475 -45.21 37.62 23.28
C THR A 475 -46.18 38.80 23.44
N GLU A 476 -47.18 38.93 22.55
CA GLU A 476 -48.22 39.96 22.70
C GLU A 476 -49.16 39.64 23.90
N PRO A 477 -49.61 40.64 24.68
CA PRO A 477 -49.30 42.07 24.57
C PRO A 477 -47.90 42.44 25.09
N TYR A 478 -47.22 43.36 24.40
CA TYR A 478 -45.90 43.87 24.79
C TYR A 478 -46.04 44.93 25.88
N ASN A 479 -45.40 44.69 27.04
CA ASN A 479 -45.67 45.44 28.26
C ASN A 479 -44.47 46.27 28.77
N PHE A 480 -43.35 46.32 28.04
CA PHE A 480 -42.15 47.04 28.46
C PHE A 480 -41.82 48.20 27.53
N ASN A 481 -41.40 49.36 28.06
CA ASN A 481 -41.09 50.55 27.27
C ASN A 481 -39.67 50.54 26.68
N SER A 482 -38.81 49.64 27.18
CA SER A 482 -37.47 49.43 26.62
C SER A 482 -36.98 47.99 26.80
N VAL A 483 -35.99 47.60 25.99
CA VAL A 483 -35.30 46.32 26.14
C VAL A 483 -34.56 46.23 27.48
N VAL A 484 -34.04 47.36 28.00
CA VAL A 484 -33.38 47.39 29.32
C VAL A 484 -34.37 47.04 30.42
N GLU A 485 -35.56 47.64 30.39
CA GLU A 485 -36.63 47.37 31.35
C GLU A 485 -37.08 45.90 31.31
N LEU A 486 -37.22 45.34 30.10
CA LEU A 486 -37.54 43.92 29.90
C LEU A 486 -36.46 42.99 30.50
N ILE A 487 -35.18 43.28 30.26
CA ILE A 487 -34.08 42.45 30.75
C ILE A 487 -33.95 42.56 32.26
N GLU A 488 -34.02 43.77 32.84
CA GLU A 488 -33.98 43.96 34.29
C GLU A 488 -35.16 43.27 35.00
N PHE A 489 -36.35 43.30 34.39
CA PHE A 489 -37.48 42.50 34.88
C PHE A 489 -37.16 40.99 34.89
N CYS A 490 -36.58 40.46 33.80
CA CYS A 490 -36.20 39.04 33.69
C CYS A 490 -34.98 38.64 34.55
N ARG A 491 -34.22 39.61 35.09
CA ARG A 491 -33.20 39.36 36.12
C ARG A 491 -33.84 39.15 37.49
N GLN A 492 -34.93 39.85 37.77
CA GLN A 492 -35.63 39.78 39.05
C GLN A 492 -36.65 38.64 39.09
N GLN A 493 -37.37 38.41 37.99
CA GLN A 493 -38.45 37.43 37.84
C GLN A 493 -38.04 36.28 36.92
N SER A 494 -38.54 35.07 37.20
CA SER A 494 -38.25 33.88 36.39
C SER A 494 -38.91 33.99 35.01
N LEU A 495 -38.20 33.54 33.97
CA LEU A 495 -38.72 33.46 32.61
C LEU A 495 -39.84 32.42 32.44
N SER A 496 -40.13 31.62 33.49
CA SER A 496 -41.28 30.71 33.52
C SER A 496 -42.63 31.39 33.34
N GLN A 497 -42.71 32.70 33.62
CA GLN A 497 -43.89 33.54 33.37
C GLN A 497 -44.22 33.65 31.87
N PHE A 498 -43.22 33.56 31.00
CA PHE A 498 -43.39 33.61 29.55
C PHE A 498 -43.41 32.20 28.94
N HIS A 499 -42.61 31.27 29.47
CA HIS A 499 -42.59 29.90 29.02
C HIS A 499 -42.17 28.93 30.13
N LYS A 500 -43.03 27.97 30.47
CA LYS A 500 -42.80 27.02 31.60
C LYS A 500 -41.48 26.25 31.50
N SER A 501 -40.98 25.96 30.29
CA SER A 501 -39.70 25.28 30.10
C SER A 501 -38.48 26.17 30.35
N LEU A 502 -38.67 27.46 30.62
CA LEU A 502 -37.62 28.45 30.91
C LEU A 502 -37.71 28.91 32.37
N ASP A 503 -37.88 27.99 33.31
CA ASP A 503 -37.80 28.33 34.73
C ASP A 503 -36.35 28.62 35.17
N ILE A 504 -35.89 29.82 34.85
CA ILE A 504 -34.59 30.35 35.22
C ILE A 504 -34.62 31.88 35.09
N ARG A 505 -33.82 32.57 35.90
CA ARG A 505 -33.63 34.03 35.82
C ARG A 505 -32.41 34.38 34.99
N LEU A 506 -32.32 35.62 34.54
CA LEU A 506 -31.10 36.16 33.93
C LEU A 506 -30.09 36.49 35.04
N LEU A 507 -29.17 35.55 35.32
CA LEU A 507 -28.29 35.61 36.50
C LEU A 507 -26.92 36.22 36.18
N HIS A 508 -26.28 35.78 35.09
CA HIS A 508 -24.88 36.10 34.80
C HIS A 508 -24.77 36.83 33.45
N PRO A 509 -24.73 38.18 33.44
CA PRO A 509 -24.53 38.91 32.20
C PRO A 509 -23.13 38.62 31.65
N VAL A 510 -23.05 38.28 30.37
CA VAL A 510 -21.75 38.26 29.66
C VAL A 510 -21.37 39.70 29.38
N SER A 511 -20.61 40.27 30.30
CA SER A 511 -20.16 41.66 30.19
C SER A 511 -19.16 41.82 29.06
N ARG A 512 -19.43 42.76 28.16
CA ARG A 512 -18.47 43.19 27.13
C ARG A 512 -17.22 43.88 27.69
N PHE A 513 -17.17 44.09 29.02
CA PHE A 513 -16.10 44.78 29.73
C PHE A 513 -15.29 43.87 30.68
N ALA A 514 -15.53 42.54 30.68
CA ALA A 514 -15.08 41.63 31.75
C ALA A 514 -13.59 41.21 31.73
N ASN A 515 -12.77 41.65 30.78
CA ASN A 515 -11.37 41.19 30.74
C ASN A 515 -10.44 42.17 31.47
N GLY A 516 -10.03 41.83 32.70
CA GLY A 516 -9.13 42.64 33.53
C GLY A 516 -7.72 42.90 32.97
N GLU A 517 -7.30 42.16 31.93
CA GLU A 517 -6.08 42.44 31.15
C GLU A 517 -6.24 43.65 30.21
N GLU A 518 -7.49 44.08 29.92
CA GLU A 518 -7.74 45.26 29.08
C GLU A 518 -7.32 46.56 29.75
N LYS A 519 -7.02 46.60 31.05
CA LYS A 519 -6.54 47.84 31.70
C LYS A 519 -5.11 48.24 31.26
N GLU A 520 -4.27 47.30 30.83
CA GLU A 520 -2.95 47.61 30.26
C GLU A 520 -3.07 47.98 28.78
N PHE A 521 -3.78 47.17 27.97
CA PHE A 521 -4.00 47.46 26.55
C PHE A 521 -4.90 48.68 26.30
N SER A 522 -5.78 49.03 27.25
CA SER A 522 -6.62 50.23 27.13
C SER A 522 -5.83 51.53 27.26
N LYS A 523 -4.64 51.49 27.87
CA LYS A 523 -3.73 52.64 27.99
C LYS A 523 -2.80 52.80 26.80
N MET A 524 -2.60 51.76 25.99
CA MET A 524 -1.74 51.80 24.81
C MET A 524 -2.42 52.52 23.64
N ASP A 525 -1.62 53.26 22.88
CA ASP A 525 -2.08 53.94 21.67
C ASP A 525 -2.36 52.92 20.55
N ILE A 526 -3.15 53.33 19.56
CA ILE A 526 -3.55 52.51 18.42
C ILE A 526 -2.32 52.05 17.62
N GLU A 527 -1.27 52.88 17.51
CA GLU A 527 -0.02 52.51 16.83
C GLU A 527 0.79 51.44 17.57
N ASP A 528 0.85 51.51 18.90
CA ASP A 528 1.54 50.50 19.72
C ASP A 528 0.81 49.15 19.66
N LEU A 529 -0.53 49.17 19.70
CA LEU A 529 -1.37 47.98 19.56
C LEU A 529 -1.23 47.34 18.18
N LYS A 530 -1.15 48.14 17.11
CA LYS A 530 -0.86 47.66 15.76
C LYS A 530 0.50 46.97 15.70
N SER A 531 1.53 47.62 16.21
CA SER A 531 2.91 47.11 16.22
C SER A 531 3.01 45.77 16.96
N GLN A 532 2.37 45.67 18.13
CA GLN A 532 2.34 44.43 18.92
C GLN A 532 1.52 43.32 18.24
N CYS A 533 0.46 43.68 17.51
CA CYS A 533 -0.30 42.71 16.69
C CYS A 533 0.56 42.17 15.54
N PHE A 534 1.29 43.04 14.82
CA PHE A 534 2.23 42.60 13.77
C PHE A 534 3.34 41.70 14.31
N GLU A 535 3.90 42.02 15.47
CA GLU A 535 4.94 41.20 16.09
C GLU A 535 4.42 39.82 16.49
N LEU A 536 3.22 39.73 17.05
CA LEU A 536 2.57 38.46 17.38
C LEU A 536 2.18 37.66 16.13
N ASP A 537 1.74 38.33 15.07
CA ASP A 537 1.44 37.69 13.80
C ASP A 537 2.69 37.07 13.16
N ARG A 538 3.82 37.79 13.20
CA ARG A 538 5.11 37.26 12.76
C ARG A 538 5.54 36.06 13.60
N LYS A 539 5.52 36.18 14.93
CA LYS A 539 5.87 35.07 15.84
C LYS A 539 4.96 33.86 15.64
N PHE A 540 3.67 34.07 15.40
CA PHE A 540 2.73 33.01 15.08
C PHE A 540 3.12 32.31 13.77
N ALA A 541 3.42 33.07 12.72
CA ALA A 541 3.84 32.51 11.43
C ALA A 541 5.12 31.66 11.56
N ASP A 542 6.12 32.17 12.27
CA ASP A 542 7.40 31.48 12.49
C ASP A 542 7.19 30.16 13.26
N VAL A 543 6.46 30.19 14.38
CA VAL A 543 6.19 28.99 15.21
C VAL A 543 5.27 28.00 14.48
N TYR A 544 4.33 28.49 13.67
CA TYR A 544 3.44 27.64 12.88
C TYR A 544 4.20 26.91 11.75
N ASP A 545 5.15 27.57 11.09
CA ASP A 545 6.03 26.93 10.10
C ASP A 545 6.92 25.85 10.75
N GLU A 546 7.48 26.12 11.93
CA GLU A 546 8.21 25.10 12.71
C GLU A 546 7.31 23.91 13.09
N TYR A 547 6.06 24.17 13.49
CA TYR A 547 5.08 23.14 13.79
C TYR A 547 4.77 22.29 12.55
N ASP A 548 4.52 22.89 11.39
CA ASP A 548 4.24 22.17 10.15
C ASP A 548 5.43 21.29 9.72
N LYS A 549 6.66 21.81 9.83
CA LYS A 549 7.89 21.03 9.61
C LYS A 549 8.02 19.87 10.60
N CYS A 550 7.71 20.09 11.88
CA CYS A 550 7.70 19.04 12.90
C CYS A 550 6.68 17.94 12.56
N MET A 551 5.46 18.32 12.19
CA MET A 551 4.40 17.39 11.82
C MET A 551 4.76 16.55 10.60
N LYS A 552 5.39 17.14 9.57
CA LYS A 552 5.92 16.41 8.41
C LYS A 552 6.97 15.38 8.82
N LYS A 553 7.89 15.74 9.73
CA LYS A 553 8.87 14.80 10.29
C LYS A 553 8.17 13.66 11.04
N GLN A 554 7.19 13.95 11.89
CA GLN A 554 6.43 12.93 12.63
C GLN A 554 5.79 11.91 11.68
N LEU A 555 5.16 12.37 10.59
CA LEU A 555 4.56 11.49 9.58
C LEU A 555 5.59 10.59 8.89
N ASN A 556 6.77 11.13 8.54
CA ASN A 556 7.83 10.35 7.93
C ASN A 556 8.38 9.27 8.89
N TYR A 557 8.65 9.63 10.14
CA TYR A 557 9.09 8.67 11.16
C TYR A 557 8.03 7.58 11.42
N SER A 558 6.74 7.94 11.46
CA SER A 558 5.65 6.97 11.59
C SER A 558 5.66 5.95 10.45
N ALA A 559 5.81 6.39 9.19
CA ALA A 559 5.87 5.51 8.04
C ALA A 559 7.12 4.60 8.07
N GLN A 560 8.26 5.11 8.53
CA GLN A 560 9.48 4.30 8.69
C GLN A 560 9.33 3.25 9.79
N LEU A 561 8.68 3.58 10.91
CA LEU A 561 8.38 2.63 11.99
C LEU A 561 7.48 1.50 11.50
N GLU A 562 6.42 1.80 10.75
CA GLU A 562 5.52 0.79 10.17
C GLU A 562 6.27 -0.17 9.22
N ARG A 563 7.11 0.37 8.33
CA ARG A 563 7.97 -0.45 7.45
C ARG A 563 8.94 -1.31 8.25
N GLY A 564 9.54 -0.73 9.29
CA GLY A 564 10.48 -1.43 10.16
C GLY A 564 9.83 -2.58 10.93
N GLN A 565 8.59 -2.40 11.41
CA GLN A 565 7.80 -3.45 12.05
C GLN A 565 7.43 -4.56 11.06
N THR A 566 6.99 -4.20 9.86
CA THR A 566 6.68 -5.17 8.80
C THR A 566 7.90 -6.02 8.44
N ALA A 567 9.09 -5.41 8.34
CA ALA A 567 10.32 -6.15 8.12
C ALA A 567 10.65 -7.13 9.26
N LEU A 568 10.36 -6.77 10.51
CA LEU A 568 10.54 -7.65 11.66
C LEU A 568 9.59 -8.86 11.62
N GLU A 569 8.35 -8.67 11.18
CA GLU A 569 7.42 -9.78 10.92
C GLU A 569 7.97 -10.74 9.85
N CYS A 570 8.48 -10.21 8.73
CA CYS A 570 9.11 -11.02 7.68
C CYS A 570 10.34 -11.80 8.18
N PHE A 571 11.18 -11.20 9.04
CA PHE A 571 12.30 -11.91 9.68
C PHE A 571 11.80 -13.09 10.52
N ASN A 572 10.78 -12.88 11.35
CA ASN A 572 10.20 -13.93 12.19
C ASN A 572 9.58 -15.07 11.36
N GLU A 573 8.86 -14.75 10.29
CA GLU A 573 8.32 -15.74 9.35
C GLU A 573 9.46 -16.54 8.69
N THR A 574 10.52 -15.87 8.27
CA THR A 574 11.71 -16.51 7.68
C THR A 574 12.38 -17.46 8.66
N LEU A 575 12.56 -17.04 9.92
CA LEU A 575 13.15 -17.87 10.98
C LEU A 575 12.26 -19.07 11.33
N THR A 576 10.93 -18.90 11.30
CA THR A 576 9.98 -19.99 11.49
C THR A 576 10.12 -21.02 10.38
N TRP A 577 10.10 -20.57 9.12
CA TRP A 577 10.25 -21.43 7.95
C TRP A 577 11.62 -22.14 7.94
N MET A 578 12.72 -21.45 8.26
CA MET A 578 14.04 -22.09 8.41
C MET A 578 14.05 -23.13 9.54
N GLY A 579 13.32 -22.88 10.63
CA GLY A 579 13.14 -23.83 11.72
C GLY A 579 12.41 -25.10 11.27
N ASP A 580 11.34 -24.96 10.50
CA ASP A 580 10.61 -26.10 9.94
C ASP A 580 11.44 -26.86 8.90
N HIS A 581 12.24 -26.15 8.11
CA HIS A 581 13.22 -26.76 7.20
C HIS A 581 14.28 -27.57 7.96
N LEU A 582 14.75 -27.09 9.11
CA LEU A 582 15.68 -27.84 9.97
C LEU A 582 15.04 -29.12 10.52
N LYS A 583 13.77 -29.06 10.98
CA LYS A 583 13.04 -30.24 11.45
C LYS A 583 12.86 -31.27 10.33
N LEU A 584 12.54 -30.81 9.13
CA LEU A 584 12.41 -31.69 7.96
C LEU A 584 13.76 -32.33 7.60
N HIS A 585 14.84 -31.54 7.65
CA HIS A 585 16.18 -32.02 7.37
C HIS A 585 16.68 -33.02 8.43
N GLU A 586 16.22 -32.90 9.68
CA GLU A 586 16.47 -33.85 10.75
C GLU A 586 15.76 -35.18 10.50
N LYS A 587 14.50 -35.16 10.04
CA LYS A 587 13.80 -36.39 9.59
C LYS A 587 14.56 -37.08 8.47
N PHE A 588 14.99 -36.31 7.46
CA PHE A 588 15.78 -36.87 6.36
C PHE A 588 17.12 -37.44 6.81
N ILE A 589 17.78 -36.88 7.84
CA ILE A 589 19.00 -37.46 8.40
C ILE A 589 18.70 -38.77 9.15
N ASN A 590 17.59 -38.85 9.86
CA ASN A 590 17.18 -40.06 10.59
C ASN A 590 16.76 -41.20 9.65
N GLU A 591 16.20 -40.86 8.49
CA GLU A 591 15.77 -41.80 7.45
C GLU A 591 16.89 -42.08 6.41
N ALA A 592 18.00 -41.33 6.47
CA ALA A 592 19.09 -41.41 5.50
C ALA A 592 19.95 -42.66 5.67
N GLN A 593 20.44 -43.16 4.54
CA GLN A 593 21.41 -44.25 4.54
C GLN A 593 22.77 -43.77 5.11
N PRO A 594 23.59 -44.62 5.75
CA PRO A 594 24.80 -44.21 6.48
C PRO A 594 25.79 -43.34 5.71
N HIS A 595 25.83 -43.46 4.38
CA HIS A 595 26.71 -42.71 3.50
C HIS A 595 26.18 -41.31 3.12
N GLU A 596 24.87 -41.06 3.27
CA GLU A 596 24.21 -39.78 3.01
C GLU A 596 24.24 -38.86 4.24
N ILE A 597 24.25 -39.44 5.44
CA ILE A 597 24.26 -38.74 6.74
C ILE A 597 25.35 -37.67 6.79
N LYS A 598 26.57 -37.95 6.28
CA LYS A 598 27.68 -36.98 6.32
C LYS A 598 27.45 -35.77 5.41
N LYS A 599 26.82 -35.95 4.24
CA LYS A 599 26.50 -34.83 3.32
C LYS A 599 25.31 -34.03 3.83
N LEU A 600 24.28 -34.73 4.31
CA LEU A 600 23.11 -34.11 4.91
C LEU A 600 23.46 -33.36 6.20
N GLY A 601 24.39 -33.90 7.01
CA GLY A 601 24.95 -33.23 8.19
C GLY A 601 25.63 -31.90 7.85
N ARG A 602 26.48 -31.87 6.83
CA ARG A 602 27.10 -30.62 6.34
C ARG A 602 26.05 -29.62 5.83
N ASN A 603 25.02 -30.08 5.13
CA ASN A 603 23.95 -29.19 4.67
C ASN A 603 23.15 -28.61 5.85
N ARG A 604 22.88 -29.42 6.86
CA ARG A 604 22.25 -28.99 8.11
C ARG A 604 23.10 -27.93 8.83
N GLU A 605 24.43 -28.11 8.89
CA GLU A 605 25.34 -27.10 9.45
C GLU A 605 25.25 -25.77 8.70
N HIS A 606 25.24 -25.80 7.35
CA HIS A 606 25.05 -24.58 6.55
C HIS A 606 23.69 -23.91 6.80
N LEU A 607 22.64 -24.68 6.97
CA LEU A 607 21.29 -24.16 7.26
C LEU A 607 21.24 -23.51 8.66
N ILE A 608 21.91 -24.10 9.65
CA ILE A 608 22.05 -23.51 10.99
C ILE A 608 22.84 -22.20 10.95
N LEU A 609 23.99 -22.19 10.27
CA LEU A 609 24.81 -20.98 10.16
C LEU A 609 24.01 -19.83 9.51
N ARG A 610 23.21 -20.12 8.49
CA ARG A 610 22.36 -19.14 7.82
C ARG A 610 21.21 -18.67 8.71
N ARG A 611 20.56 -19.58 9.44
CA ARG A 611 19.54 -19.21 10.43
C ARG A 611 20.11 -18.24 11.47
N ASN A 612 21.28 -18.55 12.02
CA ASN A 612 21.94 -17.69 13.02
C ASN A 612 22.25 -16.31 12.45
N TRP A 613 22.67 -16.23 11.19
CA TRP A 613 22.94 -14.96 10.53
C TRP A 613 21.67 -14.11 10.33
N VAL A 614 20.55 -14.75 9.93
CA VAL A 614 19.25 -14.07 9.82
C VAL A 614 18.76 -13.61 11.20
N GLU A 615 18.99 -14.40 12.25
CA GLU A 615 18.68 -14.04 13.63
C GLU A 615 19.51 -12.85 14.12
N SER A 616 20.81 -12.81 13.82
CA SER A 616 21.67 -11.65 14.12
C SER A 616 21.20 -10.40 13.37
N ALA A 617 20.89 -10.50 12.08
CA ALA A 617 20.39 -9.37 11.29
C ALA A 617 19.04 -8.85 11.82
N MET A 618 18.18 -9.75 12.29
CA MET A 618 16.91 -9.38 12.94
C MET A 618 17.16 -8.58 14.23
N LEU A 619 18.12 -9.00 15.06
CA LEU A 619 18.47 -8.29 16.30
C LEU A 619 19.03 -6.88 16.01
N GLU A 620 19.94 -6.76 15.04
CA GLU A 620 20.48 -5.46 14.60
C GLU A 620 19.39 -4.52 14.07
N HIS A 621 18.44 -5.08 13.30
CA HIS A 621 17.28 -4.32 12.81
C HIS A 621 16.35 -3.90 13.95
N ASN A 622 16.13 -4.77 14.95
CA ASN A 622 15.32 -4.44 16.12
C ASN A 622 15.95 -3.30 16.94
N GLU A 623 17.26 -3.33 17.18
CA GLU A 623 17.99 -2.25 17.86
C GLU A 623 17.87 -0.93 17.09
N SER A 624 18.02 -0.98 15.76
CA SER A 624 17.82 0.19 14.89
C SER A 624 16.40 0.75 14.97
N LEU A 625 15.39 -0.13 15.05
CA LEU A 625 13.99 0.25 15.18
C LEU A 625 13.67 0.89 16.55
N GLU A 626 14.29 0.38 17.62
CA GLU A 626 14.17 0.96 18.96
C GLU A 626 14.78 2.37 19.02
N ASN A 627 15.93 2.59 18.38
CA ASN A 627 16.53 3.92 18.25
C ASN A 627 15.61 4.88 17.47
N LEU A 628 15.04 4.42 16.35
CA LEU A 628 14.09 5.19 15.55
C LEU A 628 12.83 5.56 16.36
N LEU A 629 12.34 4.66 17.21
CA LEU A 629 11.19 4.90 18.09
C LEU A 629 11.51 5.99 19.13
N GLN A 630 12.74 6.03 19.65
CA GLN A 630 13.16 7.09 20.58
C GLN A 630 13.19 8.46 19.89
N GLU A 631 13.69 8.53 18.65
CA GLU A 631 13.67 9.76 17.84
C GLU A 631 12.23 10.20 17.55
N PHE A 632 11.36 9.28 17.16
CA PHE A 632 9.93 9.56 16.95
C PHE A 632 9.30 10.18 18.21
N ARG A 633 9.50 9.58 19.38
CA ARG A 633 8.98 10.13 20.66
C ARG A 633 9.57 11.50 21.03
N ALA A 634 10.77 11.82 20.57
CA ALA A 634 11.34 13.16 20.74
C ALA A 634 10.60 14.18 19.86
N VAL A 635 10.39 13.85 18.58
CA VAL A 635 9.64 14.68 17.63
C VAL A 635 8.18 14.87 18.10
N GLU A 636 7.51 13.83 18.60
CA GLU A 636 6.14 13.96 19.11
C GLU A 636 6.02 14.96 20.28
N ARG A 637 7.00 14.94 21.20
CA ARG A 637 7.07 15.90 22.31
C ARG A 637 7.30 17.32 21.80
N GLU A 638 8.17 17.48 20.80
CA GLU A 638 8.41 18.78 20.17
C GLU A 638 7.17 19.31 19.46
N CYS A 639 6.47 18.47 18.69
CA CYS A 639 5.24 18.87 18.00
C CYS A 639 4.13 19.22 19.01
N SER A 640 4.03 18.49 20.12
CA SER A 640 3.08 18.81 21.20
C SER A 640 3.40 20.15 21.88
N ARG A 641 4.68 20.44 22.10
CA ARG A 641 5.13 21.75 22.62
C ARG A 641 4.78 22.88 21.65
N LEU A 642 5.16 22.74 20.38
CA LEU A 642 4.89 23.73 19.34
C LEU A 642 3.38 23.96 19.15
N LEU A 643 2.56 22.91 19.21
CA LEU A 643 1.10 23.04 19.15
C LEU A 643 0.56 23.90 20.29
N ASN A 644 1.06 23.71 21.51
CA ASN A 644 0.68 24.56 22.64
C ASN A 644 1.08 26.02 22.39
N ASP A 645 2.29 26.27 21.89
CA ASP A 645 2.78 27.62 21.57
C ASP A 645 1.91 28.29 20.49
N VAL A 646 1.59 27.56 19.41
CA VAL A 646 0.66 28.01 18.34
C VAL A 646 -0.70 28.40 18.94
N THR A 647 -1.29 27.56 19.79
CA THR A 647 -2.60 27.85 20.38
C THR A 647 -2.59 29.05 21.33
N LEU A 648 -1.48 29.25 22.06
CA LEU A 648 -1.33 30.39 22.95
C LEU A 648 -1.16 31.70 22.17
N LEU A 649 -0.33 31.68 21.12
CA LEU A 649 -0.13 32.83 20.24
C LEU A 649 -1.42 33.19 19.49
N ASP A 650 -2.18 32.21 19.01
CA ASP A 650 -3.45 32.44 18.33
C ASP A 650 -4.49 33.10 19.25
N LYS A 651 -4.57 32.65 20.51
CA LYS A 651 -5.44 33.27 21.53
C LYS A 651 -5.03 34.72 21.81
N SER A 652 -3.74 34.97 22.00
CA SER A 652 -3.22 36.33 22.28
C SER A 652 -3.44 37.27 21.09
N ARG A 653 -3.21 36.78 19.87
CA ARG A 653 -3.51 37.49 18.62
C ARG A 653 -4.99 37.80 18.49
N GLY A 654 -5.86 36.82 18.74
CA GLY A 654 -7.31 36.99 18.69
C GLY A 654 -7.81 38.07 19.67
N LYS A 655 -7.25 38.12 20.89
CA LYS A 655 -7.55 39.18 21.88
C LYS A 655 -7.20 40.57 21.35
N LEU A 656 -5.99 40.77 20.82
CA LEU A 656 -5.54 42.07 20.29
C LEU A 656 -6.32 42.51 19.06
N ARG A 657 -6.61 41.58 18.13
CA ARG A 657 -7.45 41.86 16.95
C ARG A 657 -8.87 42.28 17.34
N ASN A 658 -9.45 41.64 18.35
CA ASN A 658 -10.76 42.03 18.87
C ASN A 658 -10.74 43.43 19.50
N LEU A 659 -9.67 43.78 20.24
CA LEU A 659 -9.52 45.12 20.83
C LEU A 659 -9.37 46.23 19.77
N LEU A 660 -8.62 45.97 18.70
CA LEU A 660 -8.48 46.88 17.57
C LEU A 660 -9.82 47.07 16.83
N ALA A 661 -10.56 45.97 16.60
CA ALA A 661 -11.89 46.02 15.99
C ALA A 661 -12.90 46.81 16.85
N LEU A 662 -12.88 46.65 18.18
CA LEU A 662 -13.70 47.42 19.12
C LEU A 662 -13.38 48.93 19.09
N ARG A 663 -12.15 49.32 18.73
CA ARG A 663 -11.73 50.72 18.54
C ARG A 663 -11.98 51.23 17.11
N GLY A 664 -12.71 50.49 16.29
CA GLY A 664 -13.04 50.86 14.91
C GLY A 664 -11.89 50.71 13.92
N VAL A 665 -10.81 50.04 14.31
CA VAL A 665 -9.65 49.76 13.46
C VAL A 665 -9.73 48.30 13.00
N PHE A 666 -10.19 48.12 11.77
CA PHE A 666 -10.09 46.83 11.08
C PHE A 666 -8.75 46.79 10.37
N ILE A 667 -7.83 45.94 10.84
CA ILE A 667 -6.57 45.71 10.13
C ILE A 667 -6.81 44.59 9.12
N ASP A 668 -6.75 44.95 7.84
CA ASP A 668 -6.79 44.00 6.74
C ASP A 668 -5.37 43.43 6.55
N PHE A 669 -5.13 42.26 7.13
CA PHE A 669 -3.77 41.68 7.23
C PHE A 669 -3.30 40.95 5.96
N ASP A 670 -4.10 40.92 4.88
CA ASP A 670 -3.68 40.35 3.60
C ASP A 670 -2.67 41.24 2.83
N SER A 671 -2.29 42.40 3.37
CA SER A 671 -1.43 43.39 2.71
C SER A 671 0.00 43.52 3.27
N ALA A 672 0.42 42.69 4.22
CA ALA A 672 1.80 42.72 4.72
C ALA A 672 2.67 41.69 3.99
N GLU A 673 3.45 42.19 3.02
CA GLU A 673 4.58 41.50 2.39
C GLU A 673 5.53 40.92 3.46
N ILE A 674 5.38 39.65 3.79
CA ILE A 674 6.44 38.84 4.38
C ILE A 674 6.97 37.96 3.25
N ASN A 675 8.11 38.40 2.70
CA ASN A 675 9.01 37.58 1.89
C ASN A 675 9.44 36.36 2.71
N LEU A 676 8.68 35.28 2.63
CA LEU A 676 9.17 33.93 2.83
C LEU A 676 9.35 33.37 1.42
N GLN A 677 10.55 32.91 1.10
CA GLN A 677 10.79 32.15 -0.13
C GLN A 677 9.85 30.94 -0.12
N GLU A 678 8.82 31.01 -0.95
CA GLU A 678 7.81 29.96 -1.14
C GLU A 678 8.40 28.86 -2.02
N ASP A 679 8.56 27.64 -1.48
CA ASP A 679 8.59 26.39 -2.25
C ASP A 679 7.16 25.93 -2.61
N GLY A 680 6.24 26.89 -2.71
CA GLY A 680 4.87 26.72 -3.21
C GLY A 680 4.66 27.56 -4.46
N PRO A 681 3.63 27.26 -5.26
CA PRO A 681 3.34 28.06 -6.43
C PRO A 681 2.93 29.47 -5.96
N PRO A 682 3.50 30.55 -6.53
CA PRO A 682 3.20 31.93 -6.16
C PRO A 682 1.71 32.13 -5.91
N LYS A 683 1.32 32.72 -4.76
CA LYS A 683 -0.09 32.94 -4.38
C LYS A 683 -0.95 33.57 -5.49
N ASP A 684 -0.34 34.35 -6.38
CA ASP A 684 -0.97 34.99 -7.54
C ASP A 684 -1.54 33.99 -8.57
N ILE A 685 -1.04 32.75 -8.61
CA ILE A 685 -1.50 31.69 -9.54
C ILE A 685 -2.92 31.21 -9.18
N TYR A 686 -3.29 31.23 -7.90
CA TYR A 686 -4.63 30.84 -7.47
C TYR A 686 -5.71 31.85 -7.86
N ASN A 687 -5.31 33.06 -8.28
CA ASN A 687 -6.23 34.07 -8.76
C ASN A 687 -6.35 34.03 -10.29
N GLN A 688 -7.40 33.36 -10.78
CA GLN A 688 -7.68 33.19 -12.20
C GLN A 688 -7.77 34.52 -12.97
N SER A 689 -8.18 35.62 -12.32
CA SER A 689 -8.27 36.94 -12.96
C SER A 689 -6.92 37.57 -13.30
N LEU A 690 -5.81 37.05 -12.76
CA LEU A 690 -4.46 37.57 -12.99
C LEU A 690 -3.76 36.94 -14.21
N TRP A 691 -4.27 35.83 -14.73
CA TRP A 691 -3.69 35.14 -15.88
C TRP A 691 -4.70 34.71 -16.94
N LEU A 692 -6.00 34.60 -16.64
CA LEU A 692 -7.02 34.30 -17.64
C LEU A 692 -7.57 35.60 -18.25
N ASN A 693 -7.36 35.79 -19.55
CA ASN A 693 -8.00 36.86 -20.31
C ASN A 693 -8.69 36.30 -21.55
N GLU A 694 -10.00 36.10 -21.45
CA GLU A 694 -10.80 35.51 -22.53
C GLU A 694 -10.97 36.44 -23.75
N GLN A 695 -10.74 37.74 -23.61
CA GLN A 695 -10.86 38.74 -24.67
C GLN A 695 -9.51 39.06 -25.35
N CYS A 696 -8.40 38.48 -24.87
CA CYS A 696 -7.06 38.73 -25.37
C CYS A 696 -6.79 37.97 -26.67
N THR A 697 -6.41 38.69 -27.74
CA THR A 697 -5.98 38.07 -29.00
C THR A 697 -4.55 37.55 -28.92
N ARG A 698 -4.10 36.79 -29.95
CA ARG A 698 -2.71 36.32 -30.02
C ARG A 698 -1.74 37.51 -30.09
N GLU A 699 -2.07 38.51 -30.89
CA GLU A 699 -1.29 39.72 -31.09
C GLU A 699 -1.22 40.56 -29.80
N ASP A 700 -2.33 40.66 -29.07
CA ASP A 700 -2.37 41.36 -27.77
C ASP A 700 -1.56 40.63 -26.70
N ALA A 701 -1.59 39.29 -26.68
CA ALA A 701 -0.78 38.49 -25.77
C ALA A 701 0.72 38.71 -26.01
N VAL A 702 1.16 38.80 -27.26
CA VAL A 702 2.56 39.12 -27.60
C VAL A 702 2.93 40.50 -27.10
N LYS A 703 2.08 41.52 -27.31
CA LYS A 703 2.33 42.89 -26.81
C LYS A 703 2.42 42.97 -25.28
N LEU A 704 1.60 42.19 -24.57
CA LEU A 704 1.60 42.16 -23.10
C LEU A 704 2.81 41.42 -22.51
N LEU A 705 3.34 40.44 -23.25
CA LEU A 705 4.42 39.55 -22.81
C LEU A 705 5.81 39.97 -23.32
N ILE A 706 5.90 40.86 -24.31
CA ILE A 706 7.18 41.33 -24.83
C ILE A 706 8.01 42.03 -23.73
N ASN A 707 9.30 41.72 -23.67
CA ASN A 707 10.24 42.22 -22.65
C ASN A 707 9.88 41.87 -21.18
N LYS A 708 9.03 40.86 -20.95
CA LYS A 708 8.74 40.33 -19.61
C LYS A 708 9.70 39.20 -19.24
N PRO A 709 9.90 38.91 -17.94
CA PRO A 709 10.78 37.82 -17.53
C PRO A 709 10.23 36.45 -17.95
N ASP A 710 11.13 35.50 -18.18
CA ASP A 710 10.80 34.12 -18.51
C ASP A 710 9.87 33.49 -17.45
N GLY A 711 8.87 32.73 -17.91
CA GLY A 711 7.79 32.19 -17.08
C GLY A 711 6.62 33.16 -16.86
N THR A 712 6.64 34.36 -17.45
CA THR A 712 5.44 35.22 -17.50
C THR A 712 4.43 34.66 -18.49
N PHE A 713 3.17 34.50 -18.06
CA PHE A 713 2.17 33.80 -18.84
C PHE A 713 0.75 34.37 -18.73
N LEU A 714 -0.08 34.06 -19.72
CA LEU A 714 -1.53 34.24 -19.70
C LEU A 714 -2.23 33.14 -20.51
N ILE A 715 -3.47 32.84 -20.16
CA ILE A 715 -4.35 31.95 -20.91
C ILE A 715 -5.43 32.78 -21.57
N ARG A 716 -5.66 32.52 -22.86
CA ARG A 716 -6.64 33.22 -23.70
C ARG A 716 -7.52 32.25 -24.48
N LYS A 717 -8.66 32.70 -24.99
CA LYS A 717 -9.46 31.91 -25.93
C LYS A 717 -8.81 31.94 -27.32
N SER A 718 -8.75 30.78 -27.96
CA SER A 718 -8.31 30.60 -29.34
C SER A 718 -9.48 30.79 -30.30
N GLN A 719 -9.20 31.09 -31.57
CA GLN A 719 -10.21 31.32 -32.61
C GLN A 719 -11.13 30.11 -32.86
N GLY A 720 -10.70 28.90 -32.46
CA GLY A 720 -11.49 27.65 -32.52
C GLY A 720 -12.30 27.31 -31.27
N GLY A 721 -12.44 28.21 -30.29
CA GLY A 721 -13.23 27.99 -29.07
C GLY A 721 -12.52 27.22 -27.94
N GLN A 722 -11.31 26.71 -28.19
CA GLN A 722 -10.41 26.11 -27.19
C GLN A 722 -9.53 27.17 -26.51
N TYR A 723 -8.82 26.81 -25.43
CA TYR A 723 -7.92 27.72 -24.73
C TYR A 723 -6.50 27.66 -25.31
N ALA A 724 -5.71 28.73 -25.16
CA ALA A 724 -4.31 28.78 -25.54
C ALA A 724 -3.49 29.45 -24.44
N LEU A 725 -2.41 28.78 -24.01
CA LEU A 725 -1.38 29.33 -23.15
C LEU A 725 -0.45 30.21 -23.99
N SER A 726 -0.14 31.41 -23.52
CA SER A 726 0.91 32.28 -24.06
C SER A 726 1.93 32.53 -22.95
N ILE A 727 3.21 32.24 -23.19
CA ILE A 727 4.27 32.24 -22.17
C ILE A 727 5.58 32.80 -22.75
N VAL A 728 6.35 33.53 -21.93
CA VAL A 728 7.71 33.94 -22.27
C VAL A 728 8.69 32.85 -21.88
N CYS A 729 9.47 32.36 -22.84
CA CYS A 729 10.55 31.40 -22.62
C CYS A 729 11.74 31.80 -23.49
N ASN A 730 12.95 31.84 -22.92
CA ASN A 730 14.16 32.30 -23.61
C ASN A 730 14.02 33.70 -24.24
N LYS A 731 13.30 34.61 -23.57
CA LYS A 731 12.96 35.97 -24.06
C LYS A 731 12.07 36.04 -25.31
N GLU A 732 11.50 34.93 -25.76
CA GLU A 732 10.53 34.88 -26.86
C GLU A 732 9.14 34.48 -26.35
N VAL A 733 8.09 34.99 -27.00
CA VAL A 733 6.70 34.65 -26.65
C VAL A 733 6.28 33.40 -27.43
N GLN A 734 6.01 32.32 -26.72
CA GLN A 734 5.55 31.05 -27.27
C GLN A 734 4.07 30.82 -26.93
N HIS A 735 3.38 30.04 -27.78
CA HIS A 735 1.96 29.74 -27.59
C HIS A 735 1.70 28.23 -27.68
N CYS A 736 0.95 27.69 -26.73
CA CYS A 736 0.54 26.28 -26.69
C CYS A 736 -0.98 26.17 -26.64
N LEU A 737 -1.55 25.26 -27.42
CA LEU A 737 -2.98 25.01 -27.42
C LEU A 737 -3.35 24.13 -26.22
N ILE A 738 -4.40 24.51 -25.49
CA ILE A 738 -4.96 23.74 -24.38
C ILE A 738 -6.26 23.11 -24.88
N HIS A 739 -6.23 21.79 -25.02
CA HIS A 739 -7.37 21.00 -25.44
C HIS A 739 -8.32 20.77 -24.26
N LYS A 740 -9.62 20.67 -24.56
CA LYS A 740 -10.69 20.44 -23.58
C LYS A 740 -11.58 19.31 -24.06
N SER A 741 -11.67 18.24 -23.27
CA SER A 741 -12.62 17.13 -23.44
C SER A 741 -13.35 16.90 -22.09
N GLU A 742 -13.06 15.83 -21.34
CA GLU A 742 -13.49 15.65 -19.94
C GLU A 742 -12.62 16.42 -18.93
N GLY A 743 -11.42 16.82 -19.34
CA GLY A 743 -10.51 17.71 -18.61
C GLY A 743 -9.68 18.59 -19.55
N TYR A 744 -8.71 19.30 -19.01
CA TYR A 744 -7.80 20.22 -19.71
C TYR A 744 -6.40 19.60 -19.82
N GLY A 745 -5.69 19.87 -20.91
CA GLY A 745 -4.30 19.44 -21.11
C GLY A 745 -3.73 19.85 -22.47
N PHE A 746 -2.44 19.58 -22.69
CA PHE A 746 -1.74 20.00 -23.92
C PHE A 746 -1.82 18.96 -25.06
N ALA A 747 -2.02 17.67 -24.76
CA ALA A 747 -2.18 16.60 -25.75
C ALA A 747 -3.00 15.41 -25.19
N GLU A 748 -3.77 14.73 -26.03
CA GLU A 748 -4.45 13.46 -25.67
C GLU A 748 -3.43 12.30 -25.56
N PRO A 749 -3.59 11.35 -24.63
CA PRO A 749 -4.71 11.15 -23.69
C PRO A 749 -4.58 11.93 -22.35
N PHE A 750 -3.64 12.86 -22.23
CA PHE A 750 -3.26 13.50 -20.96
C PHE A 750 -4.10 14.75 -20.62
N LEU A 751 -5.42 14.70 -20.84
CA LEU A 751 -6.37 15.76 -20.45
C LEU A 751 -6.86 15.57 -19.01
N ILE A 752 -5.92 15.38 -18.11
CA ILE A 752 -6.16 14.88 -16.74
C ILE A 752 -6.57 15.97 -15.74
N TYR A 753 -6.52 17.26 -16.11
CA TYR A 753 -6.81 18.35 -15.17
C TYR A 753 -8.29 18.74 -15.22
N SER A 754 -8.98 18.69 -14.08
CA SER A 754 -10.41 19.04 -13.97
C SER A 754 -10.71 20.50 -14.31
N THR A 755 -9.78 21.41 -14.01
CA THR A 755 -9.92 22.84 -14.29
C THR A 755 -8.65 23.46 -14.89
N LEU A 756 -8.78 24.63 -15.52
CA LEU A 756 -7.61 25.41 -15.96
C LEU A 756 -6.73 25.83 -14.77
N LEU A 757 -7.32 26.04 -13.59
CA LEU A 757 -6.56 26.37 -12.39
C LEU A 757 -5.68 25.19 -11.97
N ASP A 758 -6.21 23.95 -11.99
CA ASP A 758 -5.43 22.75 -11.66
C ASP A 758 -4.25 22.56 -12.62
N LEU A 759 -4.47 22.82 -13.91
CA LEU A 759 -3.42 22.82 -14.94
C LEU A 759 -2.34 23.88 -14.63
N VAL A 760 -2.74 25.13 -14.36
CA VAL A 760 -1.79 26.21 -14.08
C VAL A 760 -1.02 25.97 -12.78
N SER A 761 -1.71 25.53 -11.72
CA SER A 761 -1.09 25.15 -10.45
C SER A 761 -0.07 24.03 -10.63
N HIS A 762 -0.37 23.02 -11.46
CA HIS A 762 0.58 21.95 -11.74
C HIS A 762 1.85 22.45 -12.48
N TYR A 763 1.69 23.20 -13.57
CA TYR A 763 2.84 23.68 -14.38
C TYR A 763 3.52 24.94 -13.83
N SER A 764 3.03 25.48 -12.72
CA SER A 764 3.76 26.49 -11.95
C SER A 764 4.92 25.89 -11.14
N LEU A 765 4.78 24.61 -10.75
CA LEU A 765 5.81 23.85 -10.03
C LEU A 765 6.61 22.91 -10.96
N ASN A 766 6.01 22.48 -12.07
CA ASN A 766 6.61 21.52 -13.01
C ASN A 766 6.88 22.16 -14.37
N SER A 767 8.06 21.92 -14.93
CA SER A 767 8.46 22.47 -16.24
C SER A 767 7.55 21.96 -17.36
N LEU A 768 7.28 22.83 -18.34
CA LEU A 768 6.53 22.48 -19.56
C LEU A 768 7.37 21.70 -20.57
N GLU A 769 8.65 21.47 -20.28
CA GLU A 769 9.60 20.70 -21.10
C GLU A 769 9.10 19.28 -21.42
N VAL A 770 8.29 18.69 -20.53
CA VAL A 770 7.64 17.38 -20.72
C VAL A 770 6.72 17.35 -21.96
N HIS A 771 6.24 18.51 -22.41
CA HIS A 771 5.33 18.63 -23.57
C HIS A 771 5.95 19.35 -24.77
N ASN A 772 6.97 20.18 -24.54
CA ASN A 772 7.67 20.90 -25.58
C ASN A 772 9.09 21.22 -25.10
N ASP A 773 10.10 20.59 -25.71
CA ASP A 773 11.53 20.76 -25.38
C ASP A 773 12.00 22.23 -25.43
N CYS A 774 11.25 23.11 -26.09
CA CYS A 774 11.53 24.55 -26.18
C CYS A 774 10.98 25.38 -25.00
N LEU A 775 10.17 24.79 -24.11
CA LEU A 775 9.52 25.41 -22.95
C LEU A 775 10.15 24.96 -21.63
N THR A 776 11.43 25.27 -21.43
CA THR A 776 12.22 24.92 -20.24
C THR A 776 11.86 25.73 -18.98
N THR A 777 10.73 26.42 -18.97
CA THR A 777 10.29 27.32 -17.89
C THR A 777 8.93 26.90 -17.31
N THR A 778 8.66 27.29 -16.08
CA THR A 778 7.39 27.06 -15.38
C THR A 778 6.47 28.30 -15.47
N LEU A 779 5.20 28.12 -15.14
CA LEU A 779 4.22 29.21 -15.06
C LEU A 779 4.44 30.03 -13.79
N LYS A 780 5.33 31.02 -13.84
CA LYS A 780 5.81 31.77 -12.68
C LYS A 780 5.04 33.07 -12.44
N TYR A 781 4.77 33.84 -13.49
CA TYR A 781 4.28 35.21 -13.33
C TYR A 781 2.99 35.44 -14.14
N PRO A 782 1.82 35.57 -13.49
CA PRO A 782 0.58 35.97 -14.14
C PRO A 782 0.69 37.35 -14.81
N ALA A 783 0.51 37.42 -16.13
CA ALA A 783 0.80 38.63 -16.91
C ALA A 783 -0.10 39.83 -16.57
N LEU A 784 -1.33 39.60 -16.11
CA LEU A 784 -2.30 40.68 -15.84
C LEU A 784 -2.07 41.34 -14.49
N LYS A 785 -1.20 40.78 -13.63
CA LYS A 785 -0.71 41.45 -12.42
C LYS A 785 -0.09 42.82 -12.73
N TYR A 786 0.51 42.97 -13.91
CA TYR A 786 1.18 44.21 -14.34
C TYR A 786 0.23 45.27 -14.94
N LEU A 787 -1.04 44.94 -15.18
CA LEU A 787 -2.02 45.88 -15.76
C LEU A 787 -2.77 46.71 -14.71
N ASN A 788 -2.77 46.26 -13.44
CA ASN A 788 -3.53 46.89 -12.34
C ASN A 788 -2.71 47.82 -11.44
N ARG A 789 -1.48 48.19 -11.83
CA ARG A 789 -0.76 49.30 -11.18
C ARG A 789 -1.14 50.61 -11.86
N PRO A 790 -1.78 51.58 -11.18
CA PRO A 790 -1.77 52.95 -11.68
C PRO A 790 -0.31 53.39 -11.82
N LEU A 791 0.01 53.98 -12.97
CA LEU A 791 1.30 54.64 -13.20
C LEU A 791 1.50 55.71 -12.12
N THR A 792 2.45 55.49 -11.21
CA THR A 792 3.10 56.52 -10.41
C THR A 792 4.51 56.72 -10.92
#